data_AF-A0A840BYC3-F1
#
_entry.id   AF-A0A840BYC3-F1
#
_cell.length_a   1.000
_cell.length_b   1.000
_cell.length_c   1.000
_cell.angle_alpha   90.00
_cell.angle_beta   90.00
_cell.angle_gamma   90.00
#
_symmetry.space_group_name_H-M   'P 1'
#
loop_
_entity.id
_entity.type
_entity.pdbx_description
1 polymer ?
#
loop_
_entity_poly.entity_id
_entity_poly.type
_entity_poly.pdbx_seq_one_letter_code
_entity_poly.pdbx_strand_id
1 'polypeptide(L)'
;MTRFIPVSELAQAAGLTNRAIERAITRTVAGQRATWRGATLVVRKVHGRGGRSGIRYEVRVDSLPLELQERLRALKSTSESPLRHGEKAQQERDWWYGLIAPALVHERHSRARGAAIAEIVSRRHMRPDGRWVSVSERTVQRKIAAFEDEGYAGLARRKRADAGAPRVIVSWRWDKAVPLDDAGKHRIADALRQYVRGLHKAGEARALLADLASFKLEQLTRKAGCDLGAQASELCRVPQPFLDQEKAYRRVALLRRDRKTFEDQKPRVLRKLAGAPMEVVYGDIHPVDIVLRREDGSTAHARAIGWLDDATRRVWLDIILVEKGKGIRNRDVIQSFINMVNAWGAPRTLYLDNGSEYNWAEFIDDALQLLDKTGQPLIERVEPGRAGIVRAQPYNAAAKSIEGIFSVLERNYFQAVPGWIAGDRMKKKTSSVGGKVEPFPGTLEEFRDLIGMQIRLYHRICQQRGKLKGRSPDQAYKEAIDAGWTMTAVQADAFRLAFSHVRELTVWQGAISFKRERWTCRELVRWQERKISVRIPKYEDWNRLPLLDRDGNLVGFAERQHAYHPLDTAGAVEAREISRLHTKEVIAMARSAPDVDLLRERSAFLDAQPPAPVAPIGATIGASDEAERFLAAWNETPAERRKRERRERELKAHEEIESFAEYKAMSSKLRRAG
;
A
#
# COMPACT_ATOMS: atom_id res chain seq x y z
N MET A 1 -25.90 53.82 37.74
CA MET A 1 -27.31 53.67 37.31
C MET A 1 -28.21 54.25 38.41
N THR A 2 -28.71 55.46 38.23
CA THR A 2 -29.63 56.20 39.12
C THR A 2 -31.07 55.70 38.99
N ARG A 3 -31.28 54.37 39.19
CA ARG A 3 -32.60 53.73 39.08
C ARG A 3 -33.23 53.56 40.46
N PHE A 4 -34.53 53.81 40.58
CA PHE A 4 -35.32 53.46 41.76
C PHE A 4 -35.98 52.09 41.58
N ILE A 5 -36.03 51.28 42.64
CA ILE A 5 -36.68 49.97 42.66
C ILE A 5 -37.77 49.90 43.74
N PRO A 6 -38.84 49.13 43.53
CA PRO A 6 -39.88 48.93 44.53
C PRO A 6 -39.39 48.07 45.69
N VAL A 7 -40.05 48.20 46.84
CA VAL A 7 -39.80 47.40 48.06
C VAL A 7 -39.75 45.89 47.77
N SER A 8 -40.59 45.38 46.87
CA SER A 8 -40.66 43.96 46.53
C SER A 8 -39.39 43.44 45.86
N GLU A 9 -38.81 44.21 44.93
CA GLU A 9 -37.55 43.86 44.24
C GLU A 9 -36.38 43.91 45.24
N LEU A 10 -36.38 44.88 46.16
CA LEU A 10 -35.39 44.98 47.23
C LEU A 10 -35.52 43.86 48.27
N ALA A 11 -36.74 43.50 48.65
CA ALA A 11 -37.04 42.40 49.57
C ALA A 11 -36.54 41.06 49.03
N GLN A 12 -36.75 40.79 47.75
CA GLN A 12 -36.24 39.62 47.07
C GLN A 12 -34.70 39.58 47.08
N ALA A 13 -34.03 40.68 46.72
CA ALA A 13 -32.56 40.74 46.70
C ALA A 13 -31.94 40.63 48.11
N ALA A 14 -32.63 41.13 49.14
CA ALA A 14 -32.19 41.11 50.52
C ALA A 14 -32.54 39.81 51.27
N GLY A 15 -33.38 38.93 50.70
CA GLY A 15 -33.89 37.72 51.36
C GLY A 15 -34.81 38.04 52.55
N LEU A 16 -35.55 39.14 52.49
CA LEU A 16 -36.43 39.62 53.57
C LEU A 16 -37.87 39.73 53.10
N THR A 17 -38.82 39.81 54.03
CA THR A 17 -40.23 40.07 53.70
C THR A 17 -40.45 41.55 53.34
N ASN A 18 -41.40 41.84 52.45
CA ASN A 18 -41.77 43.21 52.07
C ASN A 18 -42.04 44.10 53.30
N ARG A 19 -42.74 43.55 54.30
CA ARG A 19 -43.08 44.23 55.56
C ARG A 19 -41.84 44.59 56.39
N ALA A 20 -40.80 43.76 56.37
CA ALA A 20 -39.55 44.04 57.08
C ALA A 20 -38.77 45.18 56.42
N ILE A 21 -38.71 45.21 55.09
CA ILE A 21 -38.09 46.29 54.31
C ILE A 21 -38.86 47.60 54.47
N GLU A 22 -40.19 47.58 54.38
CA GLU A 22 -41.04 48.76 54.60
C GLU A 22 -40.84 49.38 55.99
N ARG A 23 -40.78 48.56 57.04
CA ARG A 23 -40.49 49.02 58.40
C ARG A 23 -39.11 49.67 58.51
N ALA A 24 -38.11 49.08 57.86
CA ALA A 24 -36.74 49.62 57.88
C ALA A 24 -36.66 50.98 57.13
N ILE A 25 -37.29 51.07 55.96
CA ILE A 25 -37.36 52.31 55.19
C ILE A 25 -38.12 53.39 55.96
N THR A 26 -39.27 53.05 56.54
CA THR A 26 -40.10 54.01 57.30
C THR A 26 -39.33 54.58 58.51
N ARG A 27 -38.58 53.74 59.24
CA ARG A 27 -37.72 54.20 60.35
C ARG A 27 -36.57 55.11 59.89
N THR A 28 -36.04 54.86 58.69
CA THR A 28 -34.97 55.68 58.10
C THR A 28 -35.52 57.04 57.66
N VAL A 29 -36.69 57.06 57.02
CA VAL A 29 -37.39 58.29 56.59
C VAL A 29 -37.90 59.12 57.78
N ALA A 30 -38.32 58.47 58.87
CA ALA A 30 -38.75 59.14 60.11
C ALA A 30 -37.59 59.63 60.99
N GLY A 31 -36.33 59.52 60.55
CA GLY A 31 -35.14 59.95 61.30
C GLY A 31 -34.79 59.08 62.51
N GLN A 32 -35.50 57.97 62.74
CA GLN A 32 -35.29 57.06 63.87
C GLN A 32 -34.08 56.14 63.69
N ARG A 33 -33.54 56.05 62.48
CA ARG A 33 -32.34 55.26 62.17
C ARG A 33 -31.57 55.91 61.01
N ALA A 34 -30.32 56.29 61.24
CA ALA A 34 -29.52 57.03 60.24
C ALA A 34 -29.12 56.17 59.02
N THR A 35 -28.93 54.85 59.20
CA THR A 35 -28.48 53.94 58.13
C THR A 35 -29.21 52.59 58.17
N TRP A 36 -29.40 51.98 57.00
CA TRP A 36 -29.86 50.60 56.86
C TRP A 36 -28.73 49.74 56.28
N ARG A 37 -28.30 48.72 57.05
CA ARG A 37 -27.13 47.88 56.71
C ARG A 37 -25.87 48.70 56.36
N GLY A 38 -25.61 49.76 57.13
CA GLY A 38 -24.44 50.63 56.95
C GLY A 38 -24.52 51.62 55.79
N ALA A 39 -25.63 51.65 55.03
CA ALA A 39 -25.84 52.59 53.92
C ALA A 39 -26.95 53.59 54.21
N THR A 40 -26.76 54.84 53.77
CA THR A 40 -27.79 55.89 53.82
C THR A 40 -28.69 55.76 52.60
N LEU A 41 -29.94 55.36 52.82
CA LEU A 41 -30.88 55.10 51.74
C LEU A 41 -31.45 56.39 51.16
N VAL A 42 -31.46 56.50 49.83
CA VAL A 42 -32.17 57.53 49.10
C VAL A 42 -33.53 56.97 48.69
N VAL A 43 -34.59 57.46 49.34
CA VAL A 43 -35.95 56.93 49.23
C VAL A 43 -36.87 58.00 48.65
N ARG A 44 -37.75 57.61 47.73
CA ARG A 44 -38.86 58.46 47.28
C ARG A 44 -40.21 57.83 47.62
N LYS A 45 -41.19 58.67 47.93
CA LYS A 45 -42.60 58.28 48.11
C LYS A 45 -43.31 58.38 46.77
N VAL A 46 -44.03 57.33 46.39
CA VAL A 46 -44.84 57.29 45.16
C VAL A 46 -46.28 56.93 45.56
N HIS A 47 -47.27 57.62 45.00
CA HIS A 47 -48.69 57.31 45.23
C HIS A 47 -49.13 56.17 44.31
N GLY A 48 -49.85 55.17 44.85
CA GLY A 48 -50.35 54.02 44.08
C GLY A 48 -51.32 53.14 44.87
N ARG A 49 -51.95 52.17 44.19
CA ARG A 49 -52.85 51.19 44.84
C ARG A 49 -52.04 50.12 45.59
N GLY A 50 -51.91 50.29 46.91
CA GLY A 50 -51.43 49.24 47.84
C GLY A 50 -50.97 49.77 49.20
N GLY A 51 -51.61 49.31 50.28
CA GLY A 51 -51.30 49.64 51.70
C GLY A 51 -52.16 50.77 52.29
N ARG A 52 -52.44 50.74 53.62
CA ARG A 52 -53.20 51.78 54.36
C ARG A 52 -52.61 53.16 54.02
N SER A 53 -53.36 53.97 53.27
CA SER A 53 -53.02 55.31 52.73
C SER A 53 -52.42 55.41 51.32
N GLY A 54 -52.26 54.32 50.55
CA GLY A 54 -51.93 54.38 49.12
C GLY A 54 -50.54 54.94 48.77
N ILE A 55 -49.59 54.87 49.71
CA ILE A 55 -48.21 55.33 49.54
C ILE A 55 -47.29 54.12 49.47
N ARG A 56 -46.47 54.04 48.42
CA ARG A 56 -45.38 53.07 48.31
C ARG A 56 -44.02 53.77 48.35
N TYR A 57 -43.02 53.10 48.90
CA TYR A 57 -41.64 53.57 48.90
C TYR A 57 -40.85 52.92 47.76
N GLU A 58 -39.98 53.71 47.12
CA GLU A 58 -39.00 53.21 46.17
C GLU A 58 -37.61 53.68 46.60
N VAL A 59 -36.61 52.81 46.47
CA VAL A 59 -35.23 53.06 46.92
C VAL A 59 -34.29 53.15 45.73
N ARG A 60 -33.39 54.13 45.72
CA ARG A 60 -32.39 54.28 44.65
C ARG A 60 -31.31 53.21 44.80
N VAL A 61 -31.03 52.48 43.72
CA VAL A 61 -30.14 51.30 43.74
C VAL A 61 -28.71 51.67 44.19
N ASP A 62 -28.20 52.83 43.78
CA ASP A 62 -26.87 53.32 44.15
C ASP A 62 -26.72 53.68 45.64
N SER A 63 -27.83 53.86 46.36
CA SER A 63 -27.85 54.13 47.80
C SER A 63 -27.89 52.84 48.64
N LEU A 64 -27.98 51.67 48.01
CA LEU A 64 -27.95 50.37 48.68
C LEU A 64 -26.50 49.94 48.96
N PRO A 65 -26.26 49.08 49.97
CA PRO A 65 -24.97 48.42 50.15
C PRO A 65 -24.52 47.70 48.87
N LEU A 66 -23.21 47.72 48.59
CA LEU A 66 -22.62 47.18 47.36
C LEU A 66 -23.04 45.73 47.07
N GLU A 67 -23.08 44.89 48.12
CA GLU A 67 -23.55 43.49 48.04
C GLU A 67 -24.97 43.37 47.46
N LEU A 68 -25.89 44.26 47.84
CA LEU A 68 -27.25 44.24 47.32
C LEU A 68 -27.33 44.79 45.89
N GLN A 69 -26.45 45.74 45.53
CA GLN A 69 -26.34 46.20 44.15
C GLN A 69 -25.87 45.07 43.22
N GLU A 70 -24.88 44.28 43.67
CA GLU A 70 -24.37 43.12 42.93
C GLU A 70 -25.41 42.01 42.82
N ARG A 71 -26.15 41.69 43.89
CA ARG A 71 -27.25 40.71 43.83
C ARG A 71 -28.37 41.14 42.89
N LEU A 72 -28.72 42.44 42.86
CA LEU A 72 -29.70 42.97 41.92
C LEU A 72 -29.20 42.94 40.47
N ARG A 73 -27.88 43.05 40.23
CA ARG A 73 -27.28 42.84 38.91
C ARG A 73 -27.30 41.35 38.51
N ALA A 74 -26.97 40.45 39.44
CA ALA A 74 -26.98 39.01 39.20
C ALA A 74 -28.39 38.45 38.92
N LEU A 75 -29.42 38.96 39.62
CA LEU A 75 -30.83 38.64 39.35
C LEU A 75 -31.30 39.12 37.97
N LYS A 76 -30.67 40.17 37.41
CA LYS A 76 -30.96 40.65 36.05
C LYS A 76 -30.16 39.92 34.98
N SER A 77 -28.96 39.41 35.28
CA SER A 77 -28.16 38.63 34.32
C SER A 77 -28.65 37.18 34.16
N THR A 78 -29.66 36.74 34.91
CA THR A 78 -30.23 35.39 34.86
C THR A 78 -31.60 35.31 34.17
N SER A 79 -32.09 36.38 33.52
CA SER A 79 -33.36 36.36 32.77
C SER A 79 -33.21 36.30 31.25
N GLU A 80 -32.15 35.68 30.73
CA GLU A 80 -32.16 35.15 29.36
C GLU A 80 -32.19 33.62 29.44
N SER A 81 -33.38 33.06 29.20
CA SER A 81 -33.55 31.61 29.07
C SER A 81 -32.58 31.06 28.02
N PRO A 82 -31.82 29.99 28.30
CA PRO A 82 -30.81 29.50 27.38
C PRO A 82 -31.44 29.13 26.02
N LEU A 83 -30.94 29.75 24.96
CA LEU A 83 -31.39 29.51 23.59
C LEU A 83 -31.08 28.07 23.18
N ARG A 84 -32.09 27.32 22.74
CA ARG A 84 -31.92 25.94 22.24
C ARG A 84 -31.33 25.97 20.83
N HIS A 85 -30.12 25.45 20.64
CA HIS A 85 -29.38 25.52 19.37
C HIS A 85 -29.82 24.45 18.36
N GLY A 86 -30.47 24.88 17.28
CA GLY A 86 -30.72 24.11 16.07
C GLY A 86 -31.25 25.04 14.98
N GLU A 87 -30.69 24.98 13.77
CA GLU A 87 -30.94 25.94 12.67
C GLU A 87 -32.44 26.07 12.33
N LYS A 88 -33.16 24.94 12.28
CA LYS A 88 -34.63 24.94 12.07
C LYS A 88 -35.42 25.59 13.20
N ALA A 89 -34.96 25.41 14.44
CA ALA A 89 -35.60 26.03 15.61
C ALA A 89 -35.31 27.54 15.66
N GLN A 90 -34.15 27.97 15.16
CA GLN A 90 -33.80 29.37 15.01
C GLN A 90 -34.68 30.05 13.94
N GLN A 91 -34.76 29.47 12.74
CA GLN A 91 -35.62 29.96 11.66
C GLN A 91 -37.10 30.07 12.08
N GLU A 92 -37.59 29.11 12.87
CA GLU A 92 -38.96 29.18 13.41
C GLU A 92 -39.13 30.31 14.44
N ARG A 93 -38.13 30.58 15.29
CA ARG A 93 -38.14 31.71 16.23
C ARG A 93 -38.12 33.05 15.50
N ASP A 94 -37.19 33.20 14.56
CA ASP A 94 -37.01 34.43 13.78
C ASP A 94 -38.28 34.78 13.01
N TRP A 95 -38.92 33.77 12.40
CA TRP A 95 -40.19 33.94 11.70
C TRP A 95 -41.32 34.37 12.62
N TRP A 96 -41.52 33.67 13.76
CA TRP A 96 -42.57 34.03 14.71
C TRP A 96 -42.34 35.41 15.31
N TYR A 97 -41.09 35.77 15.62
CA TYR A 97 -40.74 37.07 16.17
C TYR A 97 -41.03 38.18 15.16
N GLY A 98 -40.58 38.04 13.91
CA GLY A 98 -40.87 39.00 12.84
C GLY A 98 -42.38 39.19 12.62
N LEU A 99 -43.17 38.13 12.79
CA LEU A 99 -44.61 38.18 12.64
C LEU A 99 -45.32 38.93 13.79
N ILE A 100 -44.90 38.73 15.04
CA ILE A 100 -45.57 39.33 16.21
C ILE A 100 -44.98 40.67 16.63
N ALA A 101 -43.78 41.02 16.17
CA ALA A 101 -43.07 42.24 16.54
C ALA A 101 -43.93 43.53 16.40
N PRO A 102 -44.70 43.75 15.33
CA PRO A 102 -45.57 44.93 15.23
C PRO A 102 -46.61 45.03 16.36
N ALA A 103 -47.13 43.89 16.82
CA ALA A 103 -48.05 43.84 17.95
C ALA A 103 -47.35 44.00 19.31
N LEU A 104 -46.04 43.70 19.41
CA LEU A 104 -45.27 43.84 20.66
C LEU A 104 -44.86 45.29 20.95
N VAL A 105 -44.85 46.18 19.95
CA VAL A 105 -44.54 47.62 20.12
C VAL A 105 -45.60 48.34 20.95
N HIS A 106 -46.84 47.85 20.91
CA HIS A 106 -47.97 48.48 21.59
C HIS A 106 -48.18 47.91 22.99
N GLU A 107 -48.66 48.75 23.92
CA GLU A 107 -48.95 48.34 25.29
C GLU A 107 -49.93 47.17 25.35
N ARG A 108 -49.75 46.33 26.37
CA ARG A 108 -50.59 45.17 26.64
C ARG A 108 -52.05 45.62 26.81
N HIS A 109 -52.97 44.92 26.13
CA HIS A 109 -54.40 45.22 26.10
C HIS A 109 -54.80 46.57 25.46
N SER A 110 -53.90 47.25 24.75
CA SER A 110 -54.26 48.46 24.00
C SER A 110 -55.07 48.15 22.74
N ARG A 111 -55.91 49.10 22.33
CA ARG A 111 -56.67 49.02 21.06
C ARG A 111 -55.75 48.93 19.84
N ALA A 112 -54.60 49.62 19.88
CA ALA A 112 -53.56 49.56 18.85
C ALA A 112 -52.96 48.15 18.71
N ARG A 113 -52.73 47.45 19.84
CA ARG A 113 -52.27 46.06 19.83
C ARG A 113 -53.31 45.11 19.26
N GLY A 114 -54.59 45.31 19.58
CA GLY A 114 -55.69 44.55 19.00
C GLY A 114 -55.79 44.72 17.47
N ALA A 115 -55.62 45.94 16.97
CA ALA A 115 -55.60 46.23 15.54
C ALA A 115 -54.41 45.56 14.82
N ALA A 116 -53.21 45.60 15.41
CA ALA A 116 -52.03 44.93 14.86
C ALA A 116 -52.19 43.40 14.81
N ILE A 117 -52.82 42.80 15.82
CA ILE A 117 -53.14 41.36 15.82
C ILE A 117 -54.17 41.03 14.72
N ALA A 118 -55.20 41.85 14.54
CA ALA A 118 -56.20 41.66 13.48
C ALA A 118 -55.58 41.78 12.07
N GLU A 119 -54.61 42.68 11.88
CA GLU A 119 -53.86 42.80 10.62
C GLU A 119 -52.98 41.57 10.34
N ILE A 120 -52.35 41.01 11.37
CA ILE A 120 -51.59 39.76 11.24
C ILE A 120 -52.52 38.60 10.83
N VAL A 121 -53.72 38.51 11.41
CA VAL A 121 -54.66 37.42 11.16
C VAL A 121 -55.33 37.53 9.78
N SER A 122 -55.52 38.75 9.26
CA SER A 122 -56.18 38.98 7.97
C SER A 122 -55.33 38.62 6.75
N ARG A 123 -54.02 38.42 6.93
CA ARG A 123 -53.06 38.12 5.85
C ARG A 123 -52.54 36.68 5.91
N ARG A 124 -52.14 36.17 4.74
CA ARG A 124 -51.36 34.93 4.64
C ARG A 124 -49.88 35.26 4.77
N HIS A 125 -49.14 34.38 5.42
CA HIS A 125 -47.71 34.56 5.70
C HIS A 125 -46.93 33.39 5.14
N MET A 126 -45.82 33.68 4.47
CA MET A 126 -44.91 32.65 3.97
C MET A 126 -44.02 32.16 5.11
N ARG A 127 -44.02 30.86 5.37
CA ARG A 127 -43.12 30.22 6.34
C ARG A 127 -41.70 30.06 5.77
N PRO A 128 -40.68 29.85 6.63
CA PRO A 128 -39.31 29.56 6.19
C PRO A 128 -39.17 28.28 5.34
N ASP A 129 -40.17 27.38 5.37
CA ASP A 129 -40.24 26.19 4.52
C ASP A 129 -40.89 26.45 3.14
N GLY A 130 -41.20 27.71 2.83
CA GLY A 130 -41.80 28.16 1.55
C GLY A 130 -43.32 28.05 1.47
N ARG A 131 -44.02 27.62 2.54
CA ARG A 131 -45.49 27.42 2.52
C ARG A 131 -46.25 28.64 3.02
N TRP A 132 -47.33 29.00 2.32
CA TRP A 132 -48.24 30.08 2.74
C TRP A 132 -49.27 29.60 3.77
N VAL A 133 -49.26 30.19 4.96
CA VAL A 133 -50.18 29.82 6.06
C VAL A 133 -51.01 31.02 6.53
N SER A 134 -52.26 30.76 6.91
CA SER A 134 -53.07 31.70 7.69
C SER A 134 -52.92 31.37 9.17
N VAL A 135 -52.64 32.37 10.00
CA VAL A 135 -52.49 32.18 11.45
C VAL A 135 -53.76 32.64 12.17
N SER A 136 -54.25 31.83 13.11
CA SER A 136 -55.42 32.21 13.90
C SER A 136 -55.06 33.21 14.99
N GLU A 137 -56.01 34.07 15.36
CA GLU A 137 -55.86 35.06 16.43
C GLU A 137 -55.39 34.40 17.74
N ARG A 138 -55.99 33.27 18.12
CA ARG A 138 -55.59 32.46 19.28
C ARG A 138 -54.13 32.04 19.24
N THR A 139 -53.60 31.75 18.04
CA THR A 139 -52.20 31.33 17.88
C THR A 139 -51.25 32.51 18.06
N VAL A 140 -51.59 33.67 17.47
CA VAL A 140 -50.82 34.91 17.59
C VAL A 140 -50.78 35.36 19.05
N GLN A 141 -51.93 35.41 19.73
CA GLN A 141 -52.02 35.76 21.15
C GLN A 141 -51.23 34.79 22.04
N ARG A 142 -51.30 33.47 21.78
CA ARG A 142 -50.51 32.48 22.53
C ARG A 142 -48.99 32.68 22.33
N LYS A 143 -48.55 33.06 21.14
CA LYS A 143 -47.13 33.30 20.85
C LYS A 143 -46.63 34.60 21.46
N ILE A 144 -47.47 35.63 21.44
CA ILE A 144 -47.23 36.87 22.19
C ILE A 144 -47.07 36.59 23.68
N ALA A 145 -48.00 35.83 24.29
CA ALA A 145 -47.91 35.46 25.69
C ALA A 145 -46.66 34.62 26.00
N ALA A 146 -46.31 33.67 25.13
CA ALA A 146 -45.09 32.87 25.28
C ALA A 146 -43.81 33.72 25.17
N PHE A 147 -43.81 34.77 24.35
CA PHE A 147 -42.70 35.71 24.27
C PHE A 147 -42.63 36.64 25.49
N GLU A 148 -43.76 37.11 26.00
CA GLU A 148 -43.80 37.94 27.20
C GLU A 148 -43.37 37.16 28.46
N ASP A 149 -43.63 35.85 28.52
CA ASP A 149 -43.30 34.98 29.65
C ASP A 149 -41.87 34.40 29.59
N GLU A 150 -41.46 33.87 28.43
CA GLU A 150 -40.19 33.13 28.27
C GLU A 150 -39.17 33.84 27.36
N GLY A 151 -39.50 35.05 26.87
CA GLY A 151 -38.68 35.79 25.92
C GLY A 151 -38.58 35.12 24.55
N TYR A 152 -37.50 35.41 23.83
CA TYR A 152 -37.22 34.85 22.50
C TYR A 152 -37.20 33.30 22.47
N ALA A 153 -36.82 32.68 23.59
CA ALA A 153 -36.76 31.23 23.73
C ALA A 153 -38.14 30.55 23.66
N GLY A 154 -39.19 31.21 24.14
CA GLY A 154 -40.57 30.68 24.18
C GLY A 154 -41.25 30.57 22.80
N LEU A 155 -40.67 31.20 21.78
CA LEU A 155 -41.22 31.18 20.42
C LEU A 155 -40.95 29.86 19.67
N ALA A 156 -39.99 29.05 20.13
CA ALA A 156 -39.74 27.72 19.57
C ALA A 156 -40.72 26.66 20.10
N ARG A 157 -40.93 25.57 19.35
CA ARG A 157 -41.71 24.43 19.82
C ARG A 157 -40.99 23.74 21.01
N ARG A 158 -41.68 23.55 22.13
CA ARG A 158 -41.15 22.73 23.25
C ARG A 158 -40.98 21.28 22.79
N LYS A 159 -39.78 20.71 22.98
CA LYS A 159 -39.53 19.28 22.82
C LYS A 159 -40.34 18.54 23.89
N ARG A 160 -41.09 17.50 23.50
CA ARG A 160 -41.89 16.71 24.47
C ARG A 160 -40.96 16.01 25.47
N ALA A 161 -41.42 15.81 26.70
CA ALA A 161 -40.63 15.17 27.76
C ALA A 161 -40.23 13.72 27.42
N ASP A 162 -41.00 13.04 26.56
CA ASP A 162 -40.74 11.67 26.08
C ASP A 162 -39.86 11.61 24.81
N ALA A 163 -39.28 12.73 24.39
CA ALA A 163 -38.53 12.80 23.15
C ALA A 163 -37.14 12.14 23.28
N GLY A 164 -37.12 10.83 23.04
CA GLY A 164 -35.90 10.00 23.04
C GLY A 164 -36.15 8.58 23.57
N ALA A 165 -37.24 8.35 24.30
CA ALA A 165 -37.62 7.02 24.75
C ALA A 165 -38.38 6.27 23.63
N PRO A 166 -37.93 5.08 23.20
CA PRO A 166 -38.70 4.28 22.27
C PRO A 166 -40.02 3.88 22.95
N ARG A 167 -41.13 4.45 22.48
CA ARG A 167 -42.50 4.10 22.91
C ARG A 167 -42.90 2.65 22.62
N VAL A 168 -42.06 1.96 21.85
CA VAL A 168 -42.31 0.64 21.28
C VAL A 168 -41.04 -0.18 21.43
N ILE A 169 -41.13 -1.35 22.05
CA ILE A 169 -40.02 -2.26 22.31
C ILE A 169 -39.69 -3.05 21.03
N VAL A 170 -40.69 -3.69 20.42
CA VAL A 170 -40.54 -4.40 19.14
C VAL A 170 -41.50 -3.86 18.08
N SER A 171 -42.80 -3.90 18.35
CA SER A 171 -43.83 -3.31 17.48
C SER A 171 -45.03 -2.93 18.34
N TRP A 172 -45.75 -1.86 18.00
CA TRP A 172 -46.90 -1.43 18.81
C TRP A 172 -47.98 -2.52 18.92
N ARG A 173 -48.16 -3.31 17.84
CA ARG A 173 -49.12 -4.42 17.81
C ARG A 173 -48.71 -5.54 18.77
N TRP A 174 -47.45 -5.95 18.73
CA TRP A 174 -46.92 -6.99 19.60
C TRP A 174 -46.87 -6.53 21.07
N ASP A 175 -46.34 -5.33 21.33
CA ASP A 175 -46.20 -4.77 22.67
C ASP A 175 -47.56 -4.67 23.40
N LYS A 176 -48.64 -4.38 22.65
CA LYS A 176 -50.01 -4.30 23.17
C LYS A 176 -50.67 -5.67 23.35
N ALA A 177 -50.41 -6.61 22.44
CA ALA A 177 -51.08 -7.91 22.44
C ALA A 177 -50.51 -8.90 23.46
N VAL A 178 -49.24 -8.75 23.84
CA VAL A 178 -48.56 -9.70 24.73
C VAL A 178 -48.75 -9.31 26.21
N PRO A 179 -49.34 -10.17 27.05
CA PRO A 179 -49.61 -9.91 28.47
C PRO A 179 -48.37 -10.18 29.34
N LEU A 180 -47.21 -9.67 28.92
CA LEU A 180 -45.96 -9.73 29.68
C LEU A 180 -45.66 -8.37 30.32
N ASP A 181 -44.92 -8.41 31.42
CA ASP A 181 -44.29 -7.22 31.99
C ASP A 181 -43.20 -6.66 31.06
N ASP A 182 -42.78 -5.42 31.29
CA ASP A 182 -41.77 -4.78 30.46
C ASP A 182 -40.44 -5.54 30.49
N ALA A 183 -40.08 -6.15 31.63
CA ALA A 183 -38.88 -6.97 31.75
C ALA A 183 -38.95 -8.23 30.87
N GLY A 184 -40.09 -8.91 30.80
CA GLY A 184 -40.34 -10.03 29.88
C GLY A 184 -40.28 -9.60 28.42
N LYS A 185 -40.90 -8.47 28.07
CA LYS A 185 -40.88 -7.93 26.71
C LYS A 185 -39.47 -7.55 26.25
N HIS A 186 -38.69 -6.91 27.11
CA HIS A 186 -37.31 -6.55 26.82
C HIS A 186 -36.42 -7.79 26.62
N ARG A 187 -36.59 -8.85 27.44
CA ARG A 187 -35.85 -10.12 27.25
C ARG A 187 -36.11 -10.75 25.87
N ILE A 188 -37.37 -10.77 25.43
CA ILE A 188 -37.72 -11.27 24.09
C ILE A 188 -37.11 -10.38 23.00
N ALA A 189 -37.22 -9.06 23.15
CA ALA A 189 -36.66 -8.11 22.20
C ALA A 189 -35.14 -8.24 22.06
N ASP A 190 -34.41 -8.43 23.16
CA ASP A 190 -32.96 -8.63 23.14
C ASP A 190 -32.57 -9.95 22.47
N ALA A 191 -33.30 -11.03 22.75
CA ALA A 191 -33.10 -12.31 22.07
C ALA A 191 -33.38 -12.19 20.56
N LEU A 192 -34.42 -11.46 20.18
CA LEU A 192 -34.74 -11.16 18.78
C LEU A 192 -33.64 -10.32 18.13
N ARG A 193 -33.13 -9.28 18.80
CA ARG A 193 -31.98 -8.48 18.29
C ARG A 193 -30.78 -9.37 18.02
N GLN A 194 -30.43 -10.26 18.94
CA GLN A 194 -29.31 -11.18 18.73
C GLN A 194 -29.51 -12.11 17.53
N TYR A 195 -30.74 -12.61 17.33
CA TYR A 195 -31.08 -13.39 16.15
C TYR A 195 -30.95 -12.57 14.85
N VAL A 196 -31.47 -11.34 14.83
CA VAL A 196 -31.38 -10.41 13.69
C VAL A 196 -29.91 -10.08 13.36
N ARG A 197 -29.06 -9.88 14.37
CA ARG A 197 -27.60 -9.73 14.17
C ARG A 197 -27.00 -10.96 13.50
N GLY A 198 -27.43 -12.15 13.89
CA GLY A 198 -27.07 -13.43 13.26
C GLY A 198 -27.44 -13.48 11.78
N LEU A 199 -28.68 -13.09 11.42
CA LEU A 199 -29.15 -13.04 10.03
C LEU A 199 -28.35 -12.03 9.19
N HIS A 200 -28.09 -10.83 9.72
CA HIS A 200 -27.25 -9.84 9.03
C HIS A 200 -25.82 -10.33 8.86
N LYS A 201 -25.22 -10.93 9.91
CA LYS A 201 -23.88 -11.54 9.87
C LYS A 201 -23.79 -12.67 8.84
N ALA A 202 -24.87 -13.44 8.66
CA ALA A 202 -24.97 -14.49 7.65
C ALA A 202 -25.23 -13.93 6.24
N GLY A 203 -25.57 -12.64 6.09
CA GLY A 203 -25.75 -11.99 4.80
C GLY A 203 -27.11 -12.23 4.15
N GLU A 204 -28.15 -12.50 4.96
CA GLU A 204 -29.47 -12.89 4.47
C GLU A 204 -30.12 -11.83 3.55
N ALA A 205 -30.95 -12.26 2.60
CA ALA A 205 -31.68 -11.38 1.71
C ALA A 205 -32.66 -10.48 2.49
N ARG A 206 -32.80 -9.22 2.05
CA ARG A 206 -33.61 -8.23 2.77
C ARG A 206 -35.08 -8.63 2.89
N ALA A 207 -35.64 -9.26 1.86
CA ALA A 207 -37.02 -9.75 1.85
C ALA A 207 -37.22 -10.84 2.92
N LEU A 208 -36.34 -11.85 2.94
CA LEU A 208 -36.46 -13.00 3.85
C LEU A 208 -36.12 -12.67 5.31
N LEU A 209 -35.29 -11.65 5.55
CA LEU A 209 -34.88 -11.24 6.89
C LEU A 209 -36.07 -10.81 7.76
N ALA A 210 -37.06 -10.10 7.20
CA ALA A 210 -38.25 -9.68 7.91
C ALA A 210 -39.15 -10.86 8.29
N ASP A 211 -39.30 -11.83 7.38
CA ASP A 211 -40.11 -13.02 7.60
C ASP A 211 -39.50 -13.92 8.68
N LEU A 212 -38.18 -14.17 8.60
CA LEU A 212 -37.45 -14.95 9.60
C LEU A 212 -37.46 -14.29 10.98
N ALA A 213 -37.30 -12.97 11.05
CA ALA A 213 -37.38 -12.24 12.31
C ALA A 213 -38.79 -12.29 12.92
N SER A 214 -39.83 -12.17 12.10
CA SER A 214 -41.23 -12.24 12.55
C SER A 214 -41.58 -13.64 13.05
N PHE A 215 -41.17 -14.68 12.32
CA PHE A 215 -41.29 -16.07 12.76
C PHE A 215 -40.53 -16.33 14.07
N LYS A 216 -39.33 -15.76 14.22
CA LYS A 216 -38.56 -15.90 15.47
C LYS A 216 -39.23 -15.21 16.65
N LEU A 217 -39.84 -14.04 16.43
CA LEU A 217 -40.58 -13.33 17.46
C LEU A 217 -41.77 -14.16 17.95
N GLU A 218 -42.51 -14.80 17.04
CA GLU A 218 -43.59 -15.73 17.40
C GLU A 218 -43.07 -16.88 18.27
N GLN A 219 -41.98 -17.53 17.88
CA GLN A 219 -41.38 -18.61 18.66
C GLN A 219 -40.95 -18.17 20.07
N LEU A 220 -40.33 -16.99 20.17
CA LEU A 220 -39.88 -16.45 21.47
C LEU A 220 -41.08 -16.07 22.36
N THR A 221 -42.15 -15.55 21.77
CA THR A 221 -43.40 -15.19 22.46
C THR A 221 -44.10 -16.44 23.00
N ARG A 222 -44.23 -17.49 22.17
CA ARG A 222 -44.78 -18.79 22.59
C ARG A 222 -43.94 -19.43 23.69
N LYS A 223 -42.61 -19.39 23.58
CA LYS A 223 -41.68 -19.92 24.60
C LYS A 223 -41.78 -19.17 25.93
N ALA A 224 -42.14 -17.89 25.91
CA ALA A 224 -42.39 -17.11 27.11
C ALA A 224 -43.76 -17.39 27.76
N GLY A 225 -44.54 -18.34 27.24
CA GLY A 225 -45.86 -18.73 27.76
C GLY A 225 -47.02 -17.90 27.20
N CYS A 226 -46.79 -17.08 26.17
CA CYS A 226 -47.85 -16.29 25.53
C CYS A 226 -48.20 -16.89 24.16
N ASP A 227 -49.35 -17.57 24.08
CA ASP A 227 -49.88 -18.02 22.81
C ASP A 227 -50.84 -16.98 22.22
N LEU A 228 -50.53 -16.51 21.02
CA LEU A 228 -51.31 -15.50 20.29
C LEU A 228 -52.28 -16.15 19.27
N GLY A 229 -52.31 -17.49 19.20
CA GLY A 229 -53.23 -18.24 18.34
C GLY A 229 -53.13 -17.86 16.87
N ALA A 230 -54.27 -17.84 16.16
CA ALA A 230 -54.33 -17.56 14.72
C ALA A 230 -53.82 -16.16 14.32
N GLN A 231 -53.76 -15.20 15.26
CA GLN A 231 -53.29 -13.84 15.02
C GLN A 231 -51.77 -13.67 15.18
N ALA A 232 -51.05 -14.73 15.56
CA ALA A 232 -49.63 -14.67 15.88
C ALA A 232 -48.78 -14.09 14.73
N SER A 233 -49.04 -14.49 13.49
CA SER A 233 -48.31 -14.02 12.30
C SER A 233 -48.48 -12.51 12.05
N GLU A 234 -49.68 -11.96 12.25
CA GLU A 234 -49.93 -10.53 12.08
C GLU A 234 -49.32 -9.71 13.23
N LEU A 235 -49.50 -10.19 14.47
CA LEU A 235 -49.08 -9.49 15.67
C LEU A 235 -47.56 -9.51 15.85
N CYS A 236 -46.88 -10.59 15.44
CA CYS A 236 -45.42 -10.75 15.52
C CYS A 236 -44.66 -10.18 14.32
N ARG A 237 -45.32 -9.38 13.46
CA ARG A 237 -44.64 -8.75 12.32
C ARG A 237 -43.59 -7.75 12.81
N VAL A 238 -42.31 -8.03 12.52
CA VAL A 238 -41.19 -7.17 12.92
C VAL A 238 -41.04 -6.01 11.93
N PRO A 239 -41.03 -4.75 12.41
CA PRO A 239 -40.97 -3.59 11.52
C PRO A 239 -39.55 -3.34 11.00
N GLN A 240 -39.43 -2.83 9.77
CA GLN A 240 -38.13 -2.56 9.13
C GLN A 240 -37.16 -1.70 9.97
N PRO A 241 -37.60 -0.64 10.69
CA PRO A 241 -36.72 0.13 11.56
C PRO A 241 -36.03 -0.71 12.66
N PHE A 242 -36.68 -1.75 13.20
CA PHE A 242 -36.08 -2.65 14.18
C PHE A 242 -34.95 -3.47 13.55
N LEU A 243 -35.14 -3.93 12.32
CA LEU A 243 -34.15 -4.69 11.57
C LEU A 243 -32.96 -3.82 11.13
N ASP A 244 -33.23 -2.57 10.73
CA ASP A 244 -32.22 -1.64 10.22
C ASP A 244 -31.29 -1.11 11.33
N GLN A 245 -31.73 -1.10 12.59
CA GLN A 245 -30.88 -0.76 13.75
C GLN A 245 -29.65 -1.67 13.85
N GLU A 246 -29.79 -2.94 13.46
CA GLU A 246 -28.73 -3.96 13.55
C GLU A 246 -28.01 -4.19 12.20
N LYS A 247 -28.25 -3.35 11.19
CA LYS A 247 -27.67 -3.49 9.84
C LYS A 247 -26.15 -3.45 9.80
N ALA A 248 -25.49 -2.84 10.80
CA ALA A 248 -24.04 -2.75 10.87
C ALA A 248 -23.35 -4.13 10.85
N TYR A 249 -23.99 -5.16 11.41
CA TYR A 249 -23.46 -6.54 11.43
C TYR A 249 -23.37 -7.18 10.04
N ARG A 250 -24.05 -6.63 9.04
CA ARG A 250 -23.94 -7.08 7.64
C ARG A 250 -22.55 -6.86 7.05
N ARG A 251 -21.73 -5.97 7.64
CA ARG A 251 -20.31 -5.81 7.29
C ARG A 251 -19.51 -7.10 7.46
N VAL A 252 -19.90 -7.98 8.39
CA VAL A 252 -19.25 -9.28 8.58
C VAL A 252 -19.52 -10.22 7.41
N ALA A 253 -20.74 -10.21 6.86
CA ALA A 253 -21.08 -10.99 5.67
C ALA A 253 -20.30 -10.46 4.44
N LEU A 254 -20.22 -9.13 4.29
CA LEU A 254 -19.41 -8.49 3.24
C LEU A 254 -17.95 -8.94 3.34
N LEU A 255 -17.33 -8.86 4.52
CA LEU A 255 -15.93 -9.29 4.72
C LEU A 255 -15.66 -10.73 4.25
N ARG A 256 -16.61 -11.64 4.49
CA ARG A 256 -16.45 -13.08 4.20
C ARG A 256 -16.82 -13.47 2.77
N ARG A 257 -17.86 -12.86 2.20
CA ARG A 257 -18.45 -13.27 0.91
C ARG A 257 -18.14 -12.31 -0.24
N ASP A 258 -17.84 -11.05 0.06
CA ASP A 258 -17.54 -10.00 -0.91
C ASP A 258 -16.40 -9.12 -0.38
N ARG A 259 -15.20 -9.71 -0.37
CA ARG A 259 -14.00 -9.04 0.15
C ARG A 259 -13.72 -7.73 -0.59
N LYS A 260 -14.01 -7.66 -1.88
CA LYS A 260 -13.78 -6.47 -2.71
C LYS A 260 -14.63 -5.29 -2.22
N THR A 261 -15.95 -5.46 -2.13
CA THR A 261 -16.85 -4.39 -1.64
C THR A 261 -16.51 -3.99 -0.21
N PHE A 262 -16.06 -4.92 0.63
CA PHE A 262 -15.60 -4.61 1.98
C PHE A 262 -14.35 -3.72 1.99
N GLU A 263 -13.34 -4.05 1.17
CA GLU A 263 -12.13 -3.24 1.01
C GLU A 263 -12.46 -1.83 0.48
N ASP A 264 -13.39 -1.71 -0.47
CA ASP A 264 -13.83 -0.42 -1.03
C ASP A 264 -14.50 0.51 0.00
N GLN A 265 -15.17 -0.07 1.01
CA GLN A 265 -15.83 0.66 2.10
C GLN A 265 -14.87 1.10 3.21
N LYS A 266 -13.60 0.72 3.18
CA LYS A 266 -12.64 1.12 4.20
C LYS A 266 -12.50 2.65 4.23
N PRO A 267 -12.44 3.27 5.43
CA PRO A 267 -12.12 4.69 5.55
C PRO A 267 -10.80 4.97 4.85
N ARG A 268 -10.80 5.95 3.95
CA ARG A 268 -9.60 6.34 3.18
C ARG A 268 -8.87 7.45 3.91
N VAL A 269 -7.55 7.31 4.03
CA VAL A 269 -6.69 8.38 4.54
C VAL A 269 -6.61 9.49 3.49
N LEU A 270 -6.90 10.73 3.90
CA LEU A 270 -6.72 11.90 3.04
C LEU A 270 -5.22 12.18 2.88
N ARG A 271 -4.70 12.03 1.67
CA ARG A 271 -3.32 12.39 1.32
C ARG A 271 -3.30 13.70 0.52
N LYS A 272 -2.49 14.65 0.97
CA LYS A 272 -2.15 15.85 0.20
C LYS A 272 -1.40 15.46 -1.08
N LEU A 273 -1.36 16.38 -2.04
CA LEU A 273 -0.47 16.28 -3.20
C LEU A 273 0.97 16.42 -2.74
N ALA A 274 1.89 15.81 -3.48
CA ALA A 274 3.31 16.18 -3.44
C ALA A 274 3.48 17.69 -3.70
N GLY A 275 4.55 18.26 -3.15
CA GLY A 275 4.82 19.70 -3.19
C GLY A 275 5.40 20.19 -4.51
N ALA A 276 6.13 19.34 -5.23
CA ALA A 276 6.75 19.69 -6.50
C ALA A 276 6.53 18.62 -7.60
N PRO A 277 6.54 19.01 -8.89
CA PRO A 277 6.55 18.05 -9.99
C PRO A 277 7.72 17.07 -9.87
N MET A 278 7.47 15.81 -10.23
CA MET A 278 8.43 14.72 -10.16
C MET A 278 8.98 14.45 -8.76
N GLU A 279 8.38 15.00 -7.70
CA GLU A 279 8.74 14.63 -6.33
C GLU A 279 8.28 13.19 -6.03
N VAL A 280 7.03 12.86 -6.38
CA VAL A 280 6.47 11.51 -6.24
C VAL A 280 5.79 11.12 -7.54
N VAL A 281 6.24 10.02 -8.15
CA VAL A 281 5.63 9.43 -9.34
C VAL A 281 5.09 8.05 -9.02
N TYR A 282 3.81 7.82 -9.32
CA TYR A 282 3.19 6.50 -9.22
C TYR A 282 3.32 5.75 -10.54
N GLY A 283 3.85 4.52 -10.51
CA GLY A 283 3.91 3.64 -11.68
C GLY A 283 2.93 2.48 -11.55
N ASP A 284 2.20 2.17 -12.63
CA ASP A 284 1.35 0.98 -12.69
C ASP A 284 1.12 0.49 -14.14
N ILE A 285 0.76 -0.78 -14.30
CA ILE A 285 0.46 -1.42 -15.59
C ILE A 285 -1.04 -1.63 -15.68
N HIS A 286 -1.66 -1.02 -16.69
CA HIS A 286 -3.11 -1.04 -16.87
C HIS A 286 -3.52 -1.75 -18.16
N PRO A 287 -4.45 -2.72 -18.11
CA PRO A 287 -5.09 -3.24 -19.32
C PRO A 287 -6.05 -2.19 -19.89
N VAL A 288 -5.77 -1.69 -21.09
CA VAL A 288 -6.65 -0.72 -21.75
C VAL A 288 -7.89 -1.45 -22.30
N ASP A 289 -9.08 -0.89 -22.06
CA ASP A 289 -10.35 -1.49 -22.50
C ASP A 289 -10.63 -1.28 -24.01
N ILE A 290 -9.59 -1.35 -24.84
CA ILE A 290 -9.67 -1.23 -26.29
C ILE A 290 -9.10 -2.49 -26.94
N VAL A 291 -9.86 -3.06 -27.88
CA VAL A 291 -9.47 -4.26 -28.64
C VAL A 291 -8.68 -3.85 -29.89
N LEU A 292 -7.52 -4.45 -30.08
CA LEU A 292 -6.64 -4.29 -31.25
C LEU A 292 -6.47 -5.62 -31.97
N ARG A 293 -6.10 -5.55 -33.25
CA ARG A 293 -5.70 -6.71 -34.05
C ARG A 293 -4.17 -6.85 -34.00
N ARG A 294 -3.68 -8.06 -33.74
CA ARG A 294 -2.27 -8.43 -33.84
C ARG A 294 -1.90 -8.77 -35.29
N GLU A 295 -0.60 -8.79 -35.57
CA GLU A 295 -0.06 -9.24 -36.87
C GLU A 295 -0.49 -10.67 -37.23
N ASP A 296 -0.64 -11.55 -36.23
CA ASP A 296 -1.12 -12.94 -36.41
C ASP A 296 -2.64 -13.05 -36.67
N GLY A 297 -3.34 -11.92 -36.82
CA GLY A 297 -4.79 -11.85 -37.04
C GLY A 297 -5.64 -12.05 -35.79
N SER A 298 -5.05 -12.41 -34.65
CA SER A 298 -5.78 -12.53 -33.38
C SER A 298 -6.07 -11.16 -32.76
N THR A 299 -7.06 -11.09 -31.87
CA THR A 299 -7.39 -9.86 -31.14
C THR A 299 -6.84 -9.87 -29.72
N ALA A 300 -6.48 -8.69 -29.23
CA ALA A 300 -5.97 -8.51 -27.87
C ALA A 300 -6.25 -7.11 -27.34
N HIS A 301 -6.19 -6.99 -26.02
CA HIS A 301 -6.20 -5.70 -25.35
C HIS A 301 -4.79 -5.14 -25.28
N ALA A 302 -4.64 -3.87 -25.61
CA ALA A 302 -3.40 -3.16 -25.29
C ALA A 302 -3.16 -3.14 -23.77
N ARG A 303 -1.88 -3.05 -23.42
CA ARG A 303 -1.41 -2.75 -22.07
C ARG A 303 -0.79 -1.36 -22.09
N ALA A 304 -1.11 -0.56 -21.09
CA ALA A 304 -0.47 0.73 -20.86
C ALA A 304 0.48 0.60 -19.68
N ILE A 305 1.73 1.01 -19.85
CA ILE A 305 2.62 1.29 -18.72
C ILE A 305 2.43 2.76 -18.39
N GLY A 306 1.90 3.04 -17.21
CA GLY A 306 1.49 4.38 -16.80
C GLY A 306 2.34 4.95 -15.69
N TRP A 307 2.71 6.23 -15.84
CA TRP A 307 3.39 7.02 -14.81
C TRP A 307 2.58 8.26 -14.48
N LEU A 308 2.26 8.46 -13.20
CA LEU A 308 1.49 9.60 -12.72
C LEU A 308 2.35 10.46 -11.80
N ASP A 309 2.62 11.70 -12.21
CA ASP A 309 3.19 12.71 -11.33
C ASP A 309 2.13 13.15 -10.31
N ASP A 310 2.42 13.00 -9.01
CA ASP A 310 1.42 13.24 -7.98
C ASP A 310 1.07 14.73 -7.85
N ALA A 311 2.05 15.63 -7.98
CA ALA A 311 1.89 17.06 -7.79
C ALA A 311 1.00 17.70 -8.86
N THR A 312 1.31 17.44 -10.13
CA THR A 312 0.59 18.04 -11.27
C THR A 312 -0.54 17.17 -11.81
N ARG A 313 -0.56 15.88 -11.46
CA ARG A 313 -1.46 14.86 -12.06
C ARG A 313 -1.27 14.67 -13.56
N ARG A 314 -0.14 15.10 -14.12
CA ARG A 314 0.23 14.70 -15.48
C ARG A 314 0.47 13.19 -15.49
N VAL A 315 -0.04 12.55 -16.53
CA VAL A 315 0.08 11.11 -16.76
C VAL A 315 0.84 10.84 -18.06
N TRP A 316 1.83 9.96 -17.98
CA TRP A 316 2.57 9.39 -19.11
C TRP A 316 2.03 7.99 -19.35
N LEU A 317 1.84 7.60 -20.61
CA LEU A 317 1.43 6.26 -20.98
C LEU A 317 2.24 5.76 -22.17
N ASP A 318 2.89 4.60 -22.02
CA ASP A 318 3.42 3.84 -23.15
C ASP A 318 2.52 2.64 -23.44
N ILE A 319 2.01 2.58 -24.68
CA ILE A 319 1.09 1.54 -25.12
C ILE A 319 1.85 0.39 -25.77
N ILE A 320 1.55 -0.83 -25.31
CA ILE A 320 2.17 -2.06 -25.76
C ILE A 320 1.11 -3.09 -26.10
N LEU A 321 1.25 -3.66 -27.31
CA LEU A 321 0.47 -4.81 -27.73
C LEU A 321 1.32 -6.07 -27.55
N VAL A 322 0.98 -6.89 -26.56
CA VAL A 322 1.72 -8.13 -26.26
C VAL A 322 1.31 -9.25 -27.20
N GLU A 323 2.29 -10.05 -27.64
CA GLU A 323 2.06 -11.28 -28.39
C GLU A 323 1.18 -12.27 -27.61
N LYS A 324 0.56 -13.22 -28.32
CA LYS A 324 -0.30 -14.23 -27.70
C LYS A 324 0.48 -15.07 -26.68
N GLY A 325 -0.04 -15.16 -25.46
CA GLY A 325 0.57 -15.93 -24.37
C GLY A 325 1.77 -15.25 -23.69
N LYS A 326 2.15 -14.04 -24.10
CA LYS A 326 3.23 -13.27 -23.47
C LYS A 326 2.67 -12.15 -22.59
N GLY A 327 3.40 -11.81 -21.52
CA GLY A 327 3.13 -10.67 -20.64
C GLY A 327 4.05 -9.48 -20.93
N ILE A 328 3.84 -8.39 -20.21
CA ILE A 328 4.78 -7.25 -20.20
C ILE A 328 6.12 -7.72 -19.62
N ARG A 329 7.23 -7.35 -20.26
CA ARG A 329 8.58 -7.72 -19.81
C ARG A 329 9.24 -6.54 -19.11
N ASN A 330 10.23 -6.83 -18.28
CA ASN A 330 11.03 -5.81 -17.59
C ASN A 330 11.62 -4.77 -18.56
N ARG A 331 12.10 -5.19 -19.75
CA ARG A 331 12.63 -4.26 -20.76
C ARG A 331 11.61 -3.20 -21.20
N ASP A 332 10.34 -3.59 -21.27
CA ASP A 332 9.28 -2.74 -21.76
C ASP A 332 8.95 -1.64 -20.72
N VAL A 333 9.01 -2.01 -19.42
CA VAL A 333 8.84 -1.07 -18.30
C VAL A 333 10.04 -0.14 -18.12
N ILE A 334 11.26 -0.66 -18.22
CA ILE A 334 12.49 0.15 -18.18
C ILE A 334 12.50 1.18 -19.31
N GLN A 335 12.15 0.78 -20.53
CA GLN A 335 12.07 1.71 -21.65
C GLN A 335 11.03 2.80 -21.42
N SER A 336 9.86 2.45 -20.89
CA SER A 336 8.82 3.43 -20.56
C SER A 336 9.27 4.42 -19.49
N PHE A 337 9.96 3.94 -18.46
CA PHE A 337 10.55 4.80 -17.44
C PHE A 337 11.57 5.78 -18.03
N ILE A 338 12.49 5.30 -18.89
CA ILE A 338 13.49 6.15 -19.57
C ILE A 338 12.80 7.22 -20.42
N ASN A 339 11.75 6.84 -21.18
CA ASN A 339 11.00 7.79 -22.00
C ASN A 339 10.38 8.91 -21.15
N MET A 340 9.74 8.55 -20.03
CA MET A 340 9.19 9.52 -19.10
C MET A 340 10.28 10.42 -18.49
N VAL A 341 11.40 9.85 -18.02
CA VAL A 341 12.49 10.65 -17.41
C VAL A 341 13.14 11.60 -18.43
N ASN A 342 13.35 11.15 -19.66
CA ASN A 342 13.87 12.02 -20.72
C ASN A 342 12.92 13.19 -21.02
N ALA A 343 11.61 12.98 -20.88
CA ALA A 343 10.63 14.03 -21.14
C ALA A 343 10.38 14.96 -19.94
N TRP A 344 10.36 14.42 -18.71
CA TRP A 344 9.87 15.13 -17.51
C TRP A 344 10.94 15.33 -16.42
N GLY A 345 12.12 14.73 -16.58
CA GLY A 345 13.18 14.68 -15.57
C GLY A 345 13.05 13.49 -14.63
N ALA A 346 14.09 13.24 -13.83
CA ALA A 346 14.12 12.12 -12.90
C ALA A 346 13.22 12.36 -11.68
N PRO A 347 12.42 11.37 -11.27
CA PRO A 347 11.62 11.50 -10.06
C PRO A 347 12.47 11.38 -8.79
N ARG A 348 12.12 12.15 -7.74
CA ARG A 348 12.73 11.99 -6.41
C ARG A 348 12.30 10.69 -5.73
N THR A 349 11.02 10.36 -5.87
CA THR A 349 10.42 9.16 -5.29
C THR A 349 9.56 8.45 -6.32
N LEU A 350 9.76 7.14 -6.45
CA LEU A 350 8.94 6.27 -7.30
C LEU A 350 8.08 5.36 -6.42
N TYR A 351 6.77 5.42 -6.62
CA TYR A 351 5.81 4.58 -5.92
C TYR A 351 5.30 3.48 -6.87
N LEU A 352 5.72 2.24 -6.62
CA LEU A 352 5.41 1.09 -7.48
C LEU A 352 4.54 0.06 -6.76
N ASP A 353 3.75 -0.69 -7.53
CA ASP A 353 3.03 -1.84 -7.02
C ASP A 353 3.96 -3.04 -6.75
N ASN A 354 3.53 -3.95 -5.88
CA ASN A 354 4.28 -5.13 -5.44
C ASN A 354 4.13 -6.35 -6.36
N GLY A 355 3.61 -6.17 -7.58
CA GLY A 355 3.51 -7.26 -8.56
C GLY A 355 4.90 -7.81 -8.96
N SER A 356 4.97 -9.09 -9.31
CA SER A 356 6.20 -9.71 -9.84
C SER A 356 6.73 -9.02 -11.10
N GLU A 357 5.86 -8.32 -11.83
CA GLU A 357 6.17 -7.44 -12.96
C GLU A 357 7.06 -6.24 -12.56
N TYR A 358 7.26 -5.97 -11.26
CA TYR A 358 8.07 -4.86 -10.72
C TYR A 358 9.39 -5.30 -10.05
N ASN A 359 9.83 -6.56 -10.23
CA ASN A 359 11.13 -7.02 -9.72
C ASN A 359 12.33 -6.19 -10.26
N TRP A 360 12.13 -5.46 -11.36
CA TRP A 360 13.14 -4.57 -11.93
C TRP A 360 13.36 -3.28 -11.11
N ALA A 361 12.47 -2.96 -10.16
CA ALA A 361 12.57 -1.77 -9.31
C ALA A 361 13.84 -1.75 -8.45
N GLU A 362 14.43 -2.91 -8.12
CA GLU A 362 15.73 -2.96 -7.41
C GLU A 362 16.84 -2.27 -8.21
N PHE A 363 16.77 -2.29 -9.54
CA PHE A 363 17.77 -1.66 -10.41
C PHE A 363 17.48 -0.18 -10.66
N ILE A 364 16.22 0.27 -10.51
CA ILE A 364 15.96 1.70 -10.39
C ILE A 364 16.63 2.21 -9.12
N ASP A 365 16.66 1.44 -8.03
CA ASP A 365 17.29 1.87 -6.79
C ASP A 365 18.75 2.24 -7.04
N ASP A 366 19.49 1.35 -7.71
CA ASP A 366 20.87 1.58 -8.18
C ASP A 366 20.98 2.78 -9.15
N ALA A 367 20.00 2.95 -10.05
CA ALA A 367 19.93 4.08 -10.98
C ALA A 367 19.73 5.44 -10.28
N LEU A 368 18.86 5.48 -9.28
CA LEU A 368 18.57 6.68 -8.47
C LEU A 368 19.69 6.96 -7.46
N GLN A 369 20.51 5.95 -7.14
CA GLN A 369 21.71 6.08 -6.30
C GLN A 369 22.96 6.56 -7.07
N LEU A 370 22.91 6.61 -8.41
CA LEU A 370 24.02 7.09 -9.23
C LEU A 370 24.41 8.51 -8.80
N LEU A 371 25.72 8.71 -8.65
CA LEU A 371 26.32 9.98 -8.30
C LEU A 371 26.64 10.76 -9.60
N ASP A 372 26.52 12.08 -9.55
CA ASP A 372 27.03 12.98 -10.57
C ASP A 372 28.57 13.02 -10.57
N LYS A 373 29.15 13.77 -11.49
CA LYS A 373 30.61 13.92 -11.63
C LYS A 373 31.29 14.53 -10.40
N THR A 374 30.54 15.12 -9.48
CA THR A 374 31.03 15.73 -8.24
C THR A 374 30.85 14.83 -7.02
N GLY A 375 30.33 13.61 -7.21
CA GLY A 375 30.08 12.65 -6.14
C GLY A 375 28.78 12.90 -5.38
N GLN A 376 27.90 13.78 -5.86
CA GLN A 376 26.57 13.98 -5.28
C GLN A 376 25.55 13.03 -5.91
N PRO A 377 24.62 12.46 -5.14
CA PRO A 377 23.55 11.65 -5.74
C PRO A 377 22.78 12.50 -6.75
N LEU A 378 22.57 11.95 -7.95
CA LEU A 378 21.84 12.60 -9.05
C LEU A 378 20.42 13.02 -8.63
N ILE A 379 19.90 12.42 -7.54
CA ILE A 379 18.58 12.64 -7.00
C ILE A 379 18.69 12.83 -5.48
N GLU A 380 18.13 13.93 -5.00
CA GLU A 380 18.12 14.31 -3.59
C GLU A 380 17.40 13.23 -2.77
N ARG A 381 18.13 12.60 -1.83
CA ARG A 381 17.62 11.48 -1.04
C ARG A 381 16.55 11.96 -0.06
N VAL A 382 15.47 11.19 0.09
CA VAL A 382 14.45 11.43 1.13
C VAL A 382 15.04 11.18 2.52
N GLU A 383 15.92 10.18 2.67
CA GLU A 383 16.70 9.86 3.87
C GLU A 383 18.12 9.39 3.48
N PRO A 384 19.16 9.63 4.31
CA PRO A 384 20.50 9.10 4.06
C PRO A 384 20.47 7.56 3.97
N GLY A 385 20.83 7.00 2.80
CA GLY A 385 20.97 5.55 2.61
C GLY A 385 19.72 4.81 2.13
N ARG A 386 18.61 5.50 1.82
CA ARG A 386 17.45 4.91 1.14
C ARG A 386 17.19 5.63 -0.18
N ALA A 387 17.20 4.91 -1.29
CA ALA A 387 16.67 5.46 -2.53
C ALA A 387 15.15 5.59 -2.44
N GLY A 388 14.60 6.56 -3.17
CA GLY A 388 13.20 6.99 -3.08
C GLY A 388 12.19 5.99 -3.65
N ILE A 389 12.44 4.67 -3.62
CA ILE A 389 11.46 3.69 -4.10
C ILE A 389 10.58 3.24 -2.96
N VAL A 390 9.30 3.62 -3.02
CA VAL A 390 8.29 3.16 -2.07
C VAL A 390 7.43 2.09 -2.73
N ARG A 391 7.59 0.86 -2.27
CA ARG A 391 6.76 -0.26 -2.68
C ARG A 391 5.43 -0.26 -1.92
N ALA A 392 4.33 -0.37 -2.64
CA ALA A 392 2.99 -0.42 -2.04
C ALA A 392 2.83 -1.67 -1.18
N GLN A 393 2.30 -1.54 0.04
CA GLN A 393 1.95 -2.72 0.85
C GLN A 393 0.98 -3.64 0.07
N PRO A 394 1.17 -4.97 0.11
CA PRO A 394 0.28 -5.90 -0.56
C PRO A 394 -1.19 -5.64 -0.21
N TYR A 395 -2.07 -5.65 -1.22
CA TYR A 395 -3.53 -5.46 -1.09
C TYR A 395 -4.01 -4.06 -0.64
N ASN A 396 -3.17 -3.01 -0.71
CA ASN A 396 -3.58 -1.63 -0.39
C ASN A 396 -3.99 -0.82 -1.65
N ALA A 397 -5.10 -1.19 -2.29
CA ALA A 397 -5.62 -0.48 -3.47
C ALA A 397 -5.91 1.01 -3.19
N ALA A 398 -6.30 1.36 -1.96
CA ALA A 398 -6.58 2.74 -1.56
C ALA A 398 -5.35 3.67 -1.56
N ALA A 399 -4.13 3.14 -1.66
CA ALA A 399 -2.90 3.92 -1.81
C ALA A 399 -2.57 4.29 -3.26
N LYS A 400 -3.19 3.62 -4.25
CA LYS A 400 -2.86 3.78 -5.67
C LYS A 400 -3.66 4.91 -6.30
N SER A 401 -3.14 6.13 -6.22
CA SER A 401 -3.77 7.30 -6.87
C SER A 401 -3.94 7.12 -8.39
N ILE A 402 -3.08 6.33 -9.03
CA ILE A 402 -3.06 6.10 -10.48
C ILE A 402 -4.25 5.25 -11.00
N GLU A 403 -4.74 4.29 -10.22
CA GLU A 403 -5.90 3.47 -10.62
C GLU A 403 -7.16 4.35 -10.84
N GLY A 404 -7.34 5.35 -9.98
CA GLY A 404 -8.40 6.35 -10.15
C GLY A 404 -8.25 7.17 -11.42
N ILE A 405 -7.02 7.49 -11.83
CA ILE A 405 -6.74 8.21 -13.08
C ILE A 405 -7.02 7.33 -14.28
N PHE A 406 -6.63 6.05 -14.28
CA PHE A 406 -6.99 5.13 -15.36
C PHE A 406 -8.50 5.04 -15.55
N SER A 407 -9.27 4.96 -14.46
CA SER A 407 -10.74 4.98 -14.55
C SER A 407 -11.28 6.27 -15.19
N VAL A 408 -10.66 7.42 -14.90
CA VAL A 408 -11.02 8.71 -15.52
C VAL A 408 -10.69 8.72 -17.01
N LEU A 409 -9.49 8.25 -17.38
CA LEU A 409 -9.05 8.16 -18.78
C LEU A 409 -9.98 7.26 -19.60
N GLU A 410 -10.26 6.05 -19.10
CA GLU A 410 -11.14 5.09 -19.76
C GLU A 410 -12.55 5.66 -20.00
N ARG A 411 -13.15 6.23 -18.96
CA ARG A 411 -14.56 6.65 -18.99
C ARG A 411 -14.78 7.97 -19.72
N ASN A 412 -13.81 8.87 -19.71
CA ASN A 412 -14.03 10.23 -20.21
C ASN A 412 -13.29 10.51 -21.52
N TYR A 413 -12.17 9.84 -21.78
CA TYR A 413 -11.29 10.14 -22.92
C TYR A 413 -11.22 8.99 -23.91
N PHE A 414 -11.06 7.75 -23.43
CA PHE A 414 -10.92 6.58 -24.30
C PHE A 414 -12.25 6.02 -24.81
N GLN A 415 -13.37 6.35 -24.17
CA GLN A 415 -14.71 5.91 -24.60
C GLN A 415 -15.07 6.28 -26.04
N ALA A 416 -14.46 7.33 -26.60
CA ALA A 416 -14.69 7.78 -27.97
C ALA A 416 -13.80 7.04 -29.00
N VAL A 417 -12.86 6.22 -28.54
CA VAL A 417 -11.93 5.51 -29.41
C VAL A 417 -12.58 4.23 -29.95
N PRO A 418 -12.54 3.98 -31.28
CA PRO A 418 -13.05 2.74 -31.85
C PRO A 418 -12.43 1.49 -31.19
N GLY A 419 -13.26 0.47 -30.94
CA GLY A 419 -12.84 -0.77 -30.28
C GLY A 419 -12.89 -0.74 -28.75
N TRP A 420 -13.38 0.33 -28.13
CA TRP A 420 -13.58 0.42 -26.68
C TRP A 420 -14.73 -0.47 -26.17
N ILE A 421 -14.51 -1.21 -25.07
CA ILE A 421 -15.45 -2.22 -24.54
C ILE A 421 -16.01 -1.96 -23.14
N ALA A 422 -15.68 -0.81 -22.52
CA ALA A 422 -16.26 -0.37 -21.25
C ALA A 422 -16.12 -1.34 -20.05
N GLY A 423 -15.01 -2.08 -19.97
CA GLY A 423 -14.62 -2.86 -18.79
C GLY A 423 -15.36 -4.17 -18.52
N ASP A 424 -16.46 -4.47 -19.21
CA ASP A 424 -17.16 -5.75 -19.06
C ASP A 424 -16.77 -6.73 -20.19
N ARG A 425 -15.72 -7.53 -19.90
CA ARG A 425 -15.17 -8.53 -20.82
C ARG A 425 -16.19 -9.63 -21.18
N MET A 426 -17.26 -9.78 -20.41
CA MET A 426 -18.32 -10.78 -20.59
C MET A 426 -19.63 -10.20 -21.14
N LYS A 427 -20.00 -8.96 -20.79
CA LYS A 427 -21.09 -8.20 -21.45
C LYS A 427 -20.51 -7.13 -22.37
N LYS A 428 -20.06 -7.57 -23.53
CA LYS A 428 -19.54 -6.70 -24.58
C LYS A 428 -20.65 -5.75 -25.08
N LYS A 429 -20.42 -4.43 -25.02
CA LYS A 429 -21.23 -3.47 -25.78
C LYS A 429 -20.83 -3.59 -27.24
N THR A 430 -21.63 -4.32 -27.99
CA THR A 430 -21.49 -4.47 -29.43
C THR A 430 -22.44 -3.50 -30.11
N SER A 431 -22.06 -2.98 -31.28
CA SER A 431 -22.93 -2.14 -32.13
C SER A 431 -24.25 -2.84 -32.48
N SER A 432 -24.28 -4.17 -32.40
CA SER A 432 -25.46 -5.04 -32.50
C SER A 432 -25.47 -6.04 -31.33
N VAL A 433 -26.61 -6.28 -30.66
CA VAL A 433 -26.73 -7.25 -29.57
C VAL A 433 -26.23 -8.63 -30.04
N GLY A 434 -25.12 -9.13 -29.48
CA GLY A 434 -24.54 -10.44 -29.82
C GLY A 434 -23.41 -10.47 -30.87
N GLY A 435 -23.02 -9.32 -31.45
CA GLY A 435 -21.91 -9.23 -32.41
C GLY A 435 -20.51 -9.45 -31.80
N LYS A 436 -19.47 -9.67 -32.63
CA LYS A 436 -18.07 -9.55 -32.18
C LYS A 436 -17.74 -8.06 -32.02
N VAL A 437 -16.95 -7.70 -31.01
CA VAL A 437 -16.43 -6.32 -30.88
C VAL A 437 -15.48 -6.09 -32.05
N GLU A 438 -15.79 -5.11 -32.89
CA GLU A 438 -14.89 -4.68 -33.95
C GLU A 438 -13.64 -4.05 -33.32
N PRO A 439 -12.43 -4.56 -33.63
CA PRO A 439 -11.20 -4.00 -33.12
C PRO A 439 -10.98 -2.59 -33.70
N PHE A 440 -10.09 -1.82 -33.05
CA PHE A 440 -9.58 -0.59 -33.61
C PHE A 440 -9.06 -0.84 -35.04
N PRO A 441 -9.49 -0.05 -36.04
CA PRO A 441 -9.25 -0.35 -37.45
C PRO A 441 -7.83 -0.04 -37.95
N GLY A 442 -7.05 0.72 -37.18
CA GLY A 442 -5.70 1.14 -37.55
C GLY A 442 -4.57 0.28 -36.98
N THR A 443 -3.35 0.68 -37.28
CA THR A 443 -2.10 0.10 -36.78
C THR A 443 -1.86 0.43 -35.30
N LEU A 444 -0.90 -0.26 -34.68
CA LEU A 444 -0.48 0.06 -33.30
C LEU A 444 0.11 1.47 -33.18
N GLU A 445 0.78 1.96 -34.22
CA GLU A 445 1.37 3.30 -34.26
C GLU A 445 0.28 4.38 -34.29
N GLU A 446 -0.70 4.24 -35.19
CA GLU A 446 -1.87 5.13 -35.25
C GLU A 446 -2.67 5.10 -33.93
N PHE A 447 -2.76 3.92 -33.30
CA PHE A 447 -3.39 3.80 -31.98
C PHE A 447 -2.61 4.56 -30.90
N ARG A 448 -1.27 4.47 -30.89
CA ARG A 448 -0.41 5.21 -29.97
C ARG A 448 -0.57 6.72 -30.15
N ASP A 449 -0.61 7.19 -31.40
CA ASP A 449 -0.81 8.61 -31.70
C ASP A 449 -2.16 9.12 -31.23
N LEU A 450 -3.22 8.34 -31.46
CA LEU A 450 -4.57 8.66 -31.00
C LEU A 450 -4.65 8.71 -29.48
N ILE A 451 -4.09 7.73 -28.77
CA ILE A 451 -4.03 7.74 -27.30
C ILE A 451 -3.19 8.92 -26.80
N GLY A 452 -2.04 9.20 -27.43
CA GLY A 452 -1.22 10.37 -27.11
C GLY A 452 -1.99 11.67 -27.26
N MET A 453 -2.82 11.81 -28.29
CA MET A 453 -3.72 12.95 -28.45
C MET A 453 -4.75 13.04 -27.31
N GLN A 454 -5.39 11.93 -26.91
CA GLN A 454 -6.34 11.91 -25.79
C GLN A 454 -5.67 12.29 -24.47
N ILE A 455 -4.42 11.87 -24.25
CA ILE A 455 -3.64 12.23 -23.05
C ILE A 455 -3.29 13.72 -23.04
N ARG A 456 -2.88 14.29 -24.18
CA ARG A 456 -2.69 15.75 -24.29
C ARG A 456 -3.98 16.53 -24.02
N LEU A 457 -5.13 16.02 -24.47
CA LEU A 457 -6.42 16.61 -24.16
C LEU A 457 -6.70 16.56 -22.64
N TYR A 458 -6.44 15.43 -21.99
CA TYR A 458 -6.53 15.30 -20.54
C TYR A 458 -5.64 16.31 -19.80
N HIS A 459 -4.41 16.52 -20.25
CA HIS A 459 -3.49 17.48 -19.61
C HIS A 459 -3.98 18.94 -19.72
N ARG A 460 -4.75 19.27 -20.76
CA ARG A 460 -5.25 20.64 -21.01
C ARG A 460 -6.59 20.96 -20.34
N ILE A 461 -7.44 19.95 -20.10
CA ILE A 461 -8.78 20.16 -19.55
C ILE A 461 -8.73 20.38 -18.03
N CYS A 462 -9.41 21.42 -17.57
CA CYS A 462 -9.55 21.74 -16.15
C CYS A 462 -10.34 20.66 -15.38
N GLN A 463 -9.79 20.22 -14.25
CA GLN A 463 -10.41 19.21 -13.41
C GLN A 463 -11.30 19.84 -12.34
N GLN A 464 -12.61 19.95 -12.64
CA GLN A 464 -13.63 20.52 -11.76
C GLN A 464 -13.77 19.79 -10.42
N ARG A 465 -13.48 18.49 -10.41
CA ARG A 465 -13.48 17.63 -9.22
C ARG A 465 -12.11 17.00 -9.07
N GLY A 466 -11.67 16.79 -7.83
CA GLY A 466 -10.38 16.15 -7.53
C GLY A 466 -9.40 17.11 -6.85
N LYS A 467 -8.12 16.72 -6.85
CA LYS A 467 -7.10 17.39 -6.04
C LYS A 467 -6.53 18.68 -6.67
N LEU A 468 -6.72 18.89 -7.97
CA LEU A 468 -6.25 20.09 -8.68
C LEU A 468 -7.12 21.33 -8.50
N LYS A 469 -8.29 21.21 -7.84
CA LYS A 469 -9.19 22.33 -7.48
C LYS A 469 -9.55 23.23 -8.68
N GLY A 470 -9.95 22.63 -9.80
CA GLY A 470 -10.37 23.38 -10.99
C GLY A 470 -9.25 23.73 -11.97
N ARG A 471 -7.99 23.41 -11.67
CA ARG A 471 -6.86 23.56 -12.61
C ARG A 471 -6.73 22.34 -13.53
N SER A 472 -6.10 22.52 -14.69
CA SER A 472 -5.65 21.41 -15.54
C SER A 472 -4.25 20.92 -15.11
N PRO A 473 -3.86 19.69 -15.48
CA PRO A 473 -2.50 19.21 -15.23
C PRO A 473 -1.40 20.11 -15.82
N ASP A 474 -1.58 20.62 -17.04
CA ASP A 474 -0.62 21.54 -17.67
C ASP A 474 -0.55 22.88 -16.94
N GLN A 475 -1.67 23.38 -16.42
CA GLN A 475 -1.68 24.59 -15.61
C GLN A 475 -0.91 24.39 -14.30
N ALA A 476 -1.15 23.28 -13.58
CA ALA A 476 -0.41 22.97 -12.36
C ALA A 476 1.10 22.82 -12.60
N TYR A 477 1.48 22.24 -13.75
CA TYR A 477 2.88 22.13 -14.16
C TYR A 477 3.49 23.49 -14.49
N LYS A 478 2.78 24.33 -15.25
CA LYS A 478 3.21 25.70 -15.57
C LYS A 478 3.41 26.53 -14.31
N GLU A 479 2.46 26.49 -13.38
CA GLU A 479 2.56 27.19 -12.09
C GLU A 479 3.79 26.75 -11.28
N ALA A 480 4.17 25.48 -11.34
CA ALA A 480 5.39 25.01 -10.69
C ALA A 480 6.67 25.55 -11.35
N ILE A 481 6.71 25.59 -12.69
CA ILE A 481 7.81 26.22 -13.44
C ILE A 481 7.91 27.70 -13.10
N ASP A 482 6.78 28.42 -13.11
CA ASP A 482 6.72 29.84 -12.77
C ASP A 482 7.15 30.10 -11.31
N ALA A 483 6.97 29.12 -10.42
CA ALA A 483 7.46 29.12 -9.04
C ALA A 483 8.95 28.72 -8.89
N GLY A 484 9.67 28.51 -9.99
CA GLY A 484 11.11 28.23 -10.02
C GLY A 484 11.49 26.74 -10.05
N TRP A 485 10.55 25.83 -10.28
CA TRP A 485 10.88 24.41 -10.44
C TRP A 485 11.68 24.16 -11.73
N THR A 486 12.69 23.29 -11.63
CA THR A 486 13.52 22.85 -12.75
C THR A 486 13.58 21.33 -12.81
N MET A 487 13.60 20.77 -14.03
CA MET A 487 13.74 19.33 -14.22
C MET A 487 15.17 18.84 -13.95
N THR A 488 15.29 17.64 -13.37
CA THR A 488 16.58 16.94 -13.24
C THR A 488 16.79 16.06 -14.46
N ALA A 489 17.66 16.48 -15.38
CA ALA A 489 17.99 15.71 -16.58
C ALA A 489 18.97 14.57 -16.24
N VAL A 490 18.76 13.39 -16.84
CA VAL A 490 19.67 12.23 -16.72
C VAL A 490 20.34 12.01 -18.06
N GLN A 491 21.66 11.82 -18.06
CA GLN A 491 22.38 11.50 -19.28
C GLN A 491 22.05 10.10 -19.78
N ALA A 492 21.92 9.92 -21.10
CA ALA A 492 21.56 8.64 -21.70
C ALA A 492 22.52 7.50 -21.27
N ASP A 493 23.81 7.77 -21.16
CA ASP A 493 24.81 6.78 -20.74
C ASP A 493 24.71 6.41 -19.25
N ALA A 494 24.13 7.27 -18.40
CA ALA A 494 23.87 6.92 -17.01
C ALA A 494 22.83 5.80 -16.90
N PHE A 495 21.81 5.80 -17.76
CA PHE A 495 20.83 4.70 -17.82
C PHE A 495 21.46 3.38 -18.26
N ARG A 496 22.41 3.43 -19.19
CA ARG A 496 23.16 2.25 -19.65
C ARG A 496 23.90 1.58 -18.50
N LEU A 497 24.56 2.38 -17.66
CA LEU A 497 25.28 1.87 -16.50
C LEU A 497 24.32 1.34 -15.44
N ALA A 498 23.30 2.13 -15.09
CA ALA A 498 22.28 1.79 -14.09
C ALA A 498 21.53 0.49 -14.41
N PHE A 499 21.07 0.33 -15.65
CA PHE A 499 20.28 -0.83 -16.06
C PHE A 499 21.15 -1.95 -16.65
N SER A 500 22.29 -2.19 -16.03
CA SER A 500 23.19 -3.31 -16.33
C SER A 500 23.36 -4.23 -15.13
N HIS A 501 23.93 -5.41 -15.34
CA HIS A 501 24.41 -6.27 -14.26
C HIS A 501 25.75 -6.84 -14.63
N VAL A 502 26.54 -7.18 -13.62
CA VAL A 502 27.83 -7.84 -13.81
C VAL A 502 27.63 -9.35 -13.72
N ARG A 503 28.20 -10.08 -14.67
CA ARG A 503 28.22 -11.55 -14.68
C ARG A 503 29.63 -12.03 -14.95
N GLU A 504 30.11 -12.99 -14.15
CA GLU A 504 31.36 -13.67 -14.44
C GLU A 504 31.19 -14.68 -15.59
N LEU A 505 32.05 -14.58 -16.60
CA LEU A 505 32.15 -15.55 -17.68
C LEU A 505 33.58 -16.10 -17.76
N THR A 506 33.70 -17.40 -18.06
CA THR A 506 35.00 -18.04 -18.30
C THR A 506 35.47 -17.71 -19.71
N VAL A 507 36.75 -17.34 -19.83
CA VAL A 507 37.39 -17.08 -21.11
C VAL A 507 37.98 -18.38 -21.66
N TRP A 508 37.57 -18.74 -22.87
CA TRP A 508 38.04 -19.93 -23.56
C TRP A 508 38.43 -19.60 -25.01
N GLN A 509 39.69 -19.85 -25.35
CA GLN A 509 40.28 -19.56 -26.66
C GLN A 509 40.14 -18.06 -27.01
N GLY A 510 40.54 -17.20 -26.07
CA GLY A 510 40.49 -15.74 -26.24
C GLY A 510 39.09 -15.14 -26.37
N ALA A 511 38.03 -15.90 -26.13
CA ALA A 511 36.65 -15.43 -26.27
C ALA A 511 35.79 -15.84 -25.05
N ILE A 512 34.69 -15.11 -24.88
CA ILE A 512 33.62 -15.44 -23.93
C ILE A 512 32.37 -15.88 -24.70
N SER A 513 31.57 -16.77 -24.12
CA SER A 513 30.29 -17.19 -24.70
C SER A 513 29.13 -16.51 -23.98
N PHE A 514 28.33 -15.76 -24.71
CA PHE A 514 27.14 -15.06 -24.18
C PHE A 514 26.01 -15.08 -25.21
N LYS A 515 24.78 -15.40 -24.76
CA LYS A 515 23.59 -15.57 -25.63
C LYS A 515 23.81 -16.50 -26.84
N ARG A 516 24.62 -17.56 -26.68
CA ARG A 516 25.04 -18.51 -27.75
C ARG A 516 25.91 -17.90 -28.85
N GLU A 517 26.42 -16.69 -28.64
CA GLU A 517 27.36 -16.03 -29.52
C GLU A 517 28.73 -15.95 -28.84
N ARG A 518 29.79 -15.93 -29.65
CA ARG A 518 31.15 -15.73 -29.16
C ARG A 518 31.51 -14.26 -29.23
N TRP A 519 32.08 -13.74 -28.16
CA TRP A 519 32.53 -12.36 -28.04
C TRP A 519 34.02 -12.36 -27.74
N THR A 520 34.78 -11.50 -28.42
CA THR A 520 36.25 -11.50 -28.36
C THR A 520 36.82 -10.08 -28.33
N CYS A 521 38.01 -9.94 -27.74
CA CYS A 521 38.88 -8.78 -27.87
C CYS A 521 40.33 -9.17 -27.53
N ARG A 522 41.29 -8.30 -27.83
CA ARG A 522 42.73 -8.61 -27.68
C ARG A 522 43.13 -8.82 -26.22
N GLU A 523 42.49 -8.13 -25.30
CA GLU A 523 42.78 -8.17 -23.87
C GLU A 523 42.42 -9.53 -23.24
N LEU A 524 41.45 -10.27 -23.81
CA LEU A 524 41.02 -11.58 -23.31
C LEU A 524 42.10 -12.66 -23.42
N VAL A 525 43.12 -12.48 -24.25
CA VAL A 525 44.25 -13.42 -24.37
C VAL A 525 44.94 -13.67 -23.03
N ARG A 526 45.00 -12.64 -22.16
CA ARG A 526 45.60 -12.70 -20.82
C ARG A 526 44.74 -13.42 -19.79
N TRP A 527 43.47 -13.63 -20.12
CA TRP A 527 42.46 -14.20 -19.25
C TRP A 527 42.12 -15.63 -19.63
N GLN A 528 42.87 -16.26 -20.53
CA GLN A 528 42.66 -17.66 -20.93
C GLN A 528 42.51 -18.59 -19.71
N GLU A 529 41.43 -19.37 -19.70
CA GLU A 529 41.03 -20.29 -18.60
C GLU A 529 40.72 -19.60 -17.26
N ARG A 530 40.65 -18.27 -17.24
CA ARG A 530 40.25 -17.47 -16.09
C ARG A 530 38.84 -16.94 -16.29
N LYS A 531 38.25 -16.50 -15.18
CA LYS A 531 36.97 -15.77 -15.19
C LYS A 531 37.21 -14.28 -15.36
N ILE A 532 36.37 -13.64 -16.14
CA ILE A 532 36.32 -12.18 -16.28
C ILE A 532 34.89 -11.70 -16.00
N SER A 533 34.78 -10.53 -15.36
CA SER A 533 33.49 -9.91 -15.08
C SER A 533 33.01 -9.16 -16.32
N VAL A 534 31.76 -9.36 -16.72
CA VAL A 534 31.18 -8.76 -17.94
C VAL A 534 29.95 -7.96 -17.56
N ARG A 535 29.90 -6.70 -17.96
CA ARG A 535 28.74 -5.84 -17.73
C ARG A 535 27.74 -5.99 -18.88
N ILE A 536 26.52 -6.40 -18.54
CA ILE A 536 25.49 -6.80 -19.51
C ILE A 536 24.25 -5.91 -19.35
N PRO A 537 23.78 -5.27 -20.42
CA PRO A 537 22.55 -4.48 -20.40
C PRO A 537 21.30 -5.36 -20.21
N LYS A 538 20.28 -4.81 -19.56
CA LYS A 538 19.01 -5.52 -19.31
C LYS A 538 17.88 -5.17 -20.27
N TYR A 539 17.94 -4.00 -20.92
CA TYR A 539 16.83 -3.47 -21.71
C TYR A 539 17.17 -3.27 -23.20
N GLU A 540 18.43 -2.99 -23.52
CA GLU A 540 18.94 -2.86 -24.89
C GLU A 540 20.00 -3.93 -25.19
N ASP A 541 20.25 -4.20 -26.46
CA ASP A 541 21.38 -5.02 -26.89
C ASP A 541 22.56 -4.10 -27.20
N TRP A 542 23.70 -4.33 -26.53
CA TRP A 542 24.92 -3.59 -26.82
C TRP A 542 25.72 -4.26 -27.92
N ASN A 543 26.29 -3.45 -28.80
CA ASN A 543 27.22 -3.94 -29.83
C ASN A 543 28.58 -4.33 -29.26
N ARG A 544 28.91 -3.84 -28.05
CA ARG A 544 30.17 -4.08 -27.35
C ARG A 544 29.90 -4.30 -25.87
N LEU A 545 30.55 -5.29 -25.26
CA LEU A 545 30.38 -5.62 -23.83
C LEU A 545 31.59 -5.18 -23.02
N PRO A 546 31.44 -4.30 -22.01
CA PRO A 546 32.52 -3.94 -21.11
C PRO A 546 33.00 -5.14 -20.30
N LEU A 547 34.32 -5.32 -20.29
CA LEU A 547 35.03 -6.32 -19.51
C LEU A 547 35.65 -5.67 -18.29
N LEU A 548 35.48 -6.30 -17.14
CA LEU A 548 35.92 -5.82 -15.84
C LEU A 548 36.85 -6.85 -15.20
N ASP A 549 37.89 -6.38 -14.52
CA ASP A 549 38.73 -7.24 -13.69
C ASP A 549 38.03 -7.61 -12.37
N ARG A 550 38.77 -8.26 -11.45
CA ARG A 550 38.24 -8.67 -10.13
C ARG A 550 37.97 -7.48 -9.21
N ASP A 551 38.67 -6.37 -9.42
CA ASP A 551 38.57 -5.15 -8.61
C ASP A 551 37.51 -4.19 -9.19
N GLY A 552 36.91 -4.54 -10.34
CA GLY A 552 35.87 -3.76 -11.01
C GLY A 552 36.40 -2.72 -12.00
N ASN A 553 37.69 -2.71 -12.30
CA ASN A 553 38.28 -1.80 -13.28
C ASN A 553 38.02 -2.26 -14.71
N LEU A 554 37.88 -1.30 -15.62
CA LEU A 554 37.66 -1.57 -17.04
C LEU A 554 38.93 -2.17 -17.67
N VAL A 555 38.79 -3.39 -18.20
CA VAL A 555 39.84 -4.11 -18.95
C VAL A 555 39.76 -3.81 -20.44
N GLY A 556 38.55 -3.72 -21.00
CA GLY A 556 38.34 -3.52 -22.43
C GLY A 556 36.89 -3.72 -22.85
N PHE A 557 36.66 -3.82 -24.16
CA PHE A 557 35.32 -4.04 -24.73
C PHE A 557 35.35 -5.25 -25.67
N ALA A 558 34.54 -6.25 -25.38
CA ALA A 558 34.38 -7.41 -26.25
C ALA A 558 33.37 -7.11 -27.37
N GLU A 559 33.70 -7.52 -28.58
CA GLU A 559 32.84 -7.44 -29.77
C GLU A 559 32.41 -8.83 -30.23
N ARG A 560 31.35 -8.92 -31.01
CA ARG A 560 30.92 -10.21 -31.59
C ARG A 560 32.04 -10.74 -32.48
N GLN A 561 32.40 -12.01 -32.27
CA GLN A 561 33.46 -12.65 -33.04
C GLN A 561 33.06 -12.69 -34.52
N HIS A 562 33.86 -12.06 -35.36
CA HIS A 562 33.69 -12.07 -36.79
C HIS A 562 34.09 -13.45 -37.36
N ALA A 563 33.24 -14.02 -38.21
CA ALA A 563 33.53 -15.25 -38.93
C ALA A 563 34.15 -14.91 -40.29
N TYR A 564 35.45 -15.14 -40.43
CA TYR A 564 36.14 -14.98 -41.71
C TYR A 564 35.88 -16.18 -42.62
N HIS A 565 35.79 -15.93 -43.92
CA HIS A 565 35.74 -17.01 -44.92
C HIS A 565 37.11 -17.73 -44.96
N PRO A 566 37.20 -19.05 -45.22
CA PRO A 566 38.48 -19.77 -45.22
C PRO A 566 39.55 -19.24 -46.20
N LEU A 567 39.12 -18.52 -47.24
CA LEU A 567 39.99 -17.90 -48.25
C LEU A 567 40.25 -16.40 -48.02
N ASP A 568 39.70 -15.83 -46.94
CA ASP A 568 39.90 -14.43 -46.60
C ASP A 568 41.27 -14.22 -45.94
N THR A 569 42.13 -13.45 -46.60
CA THR A 569 43.47 -13.13 -46.12
C THR A 569 43.45 -12.31 -44.82
N ALA A 570 42.38 -11.53 -44.57
CA ALA A 570 42.23 -10.79 -43.32
C ALA A 570 42.12 -11.73 -42.11
N GLY A 571 41.44 -12.87 -42.26
CA GLY A 571 41.30 -13.87 -41.21
C GLY A 571 42.65 -14.53 -40.85
N ALA A 572 43.50 -14.78 -41.85
CA ALA A 572 44.84 -15.34 -41.63
C ALA A 572 45.77 -14.34 -40.90
N VAL A 573 45.67 -13.05 -41.23
CA VAL A 573 46.42 -11.98 -40.55
C VAL A 573 45.99 -11.88 -39.09
N GLU A 574 44.69 -11.82 -38.82
CA GLU A 574 44.15 -11.73 -37.46
C GLU A 574 44.53 -12.96 -36.61
N ALA A 575 44.44 -14.17 -37.17
CA ALA A 575 44.86 -15.40 -36.48
C ALA A 575 46.35 -15.37 -36.11
N ARG A 576 47.21 -14.86 -36.99
CA ARG A 576 48.64 -14.70 -36.72
C ARG A 576 48.90 -13.69 -35.61
N GLU A 577 48.17 -12.58 -35.59
CA GLU A 577 48.29 -11.57 -34.53
C GLU A 577 47.88 -12.11 -33.16
N ILE A 578 46.75 -12.82 -33.08
CA ILE A 578 46.26 -13.45 -31.85
C ILE A 578 47.27 -14.49 -31.35
N SER A 579 47.79 -15.35 -32.23
CA SER A 579 48.80 -16.34 -31.87
C SER A 579 50.08 -15.70 -31.34
N ARG A 580 50.55 -14.61 -31.97
CA ARG A 580 51.71 -13.85 -31.50
C ARG A 580 51.49 -13.26 -30.11
N LEU A 581 50.31 -12.69 -29.85
CA LEU A 581 49.95 -12.14 -28.54
C LEU A 581 49.91 -13.23 -27.47
N HIS A 582 49.29 -14.38 -27.78
CA HIS A 582 49.21 -15.50 -26.85
C HIS A 582 50.59 -16.04 -26.47
N THR A 583 51.44 -16.29 -27.45
CA THR A 583 52.82 -16.75 -27.23
C THR A 583 53.63 -15.75 -26.40
N LYS A 584 53.46 -14.44 -26.65
CA LYS A 584 54.15 -13.39 -25.87
C LYS A 584 53.75 -13.45 -24.38
N GLU A 585 52.47 -13.63 -24.08
CA GLU A 585 51.98 -13.73 -22.69
C GLU A 585 52.45 -15.02 -22.01
N VAL A 586 52.49 -16.16 -22.72
CA VAL A 586 53.04 -17.42 -22.20
C VAL A 586 54.53 -17.29 -21.88
N ILE A 587 55.31 -16.65 -22.75
CA ILE A 587 56.74 -16.37 -22.50
C ILE A 587 56.92 -15.45 -21.29
N ALA A 588 56.07 -14.43 -21.14
CA ALA A 588 56.12 -13.55 -19.97
C ALA A 588 55.80 -14.32 -18.67
N MET A 589 54.82 -15.22 -18.69
CA MET A 589 54.51 -16.11 -17.56
C MET A 589 55.67 -17.05 -17.23
N ALA A 590 56.28 -17.69 -18.23
CA ALA A 590 57.44 -18.54 -18.03
C ALA A 590 58.60 -17.79 -17.36
N ARG A 591 58.87 -16.54 -17.77
CA ARG A 591 59.90 -15.69 -17.15
C ARG A 591 59.60 -15.27 -15.70
N SER A 592 58.33 -15.31 -15.29
CA SER A 592 57.89 -14.90 -13.95
C SER A 592 57.91 -16.03 -12.93
N ALA A 593 58.11 -17.28 -13.37
CA ALA A 593 58.13 -18.46 -12.52
C ALA A 593 59.54 -19.08 -12.50
N PRO A 594 59.98 -19.66 -11.36
CA PRO A 594 61.23 -20.41 -11.31
C PRO A 594 61.08 -21.75 -12.02
N ASP A 595 62.16 -22.23 -12.64
CA ASP A 595 62.24 -23.59 -13.16
C ASP A 595 62.35 -24.58 -11.98
N VAL A 596 61.49 -25.59 -11.95
CA VAL A 596 61.46 -26.62 -10.90
C VAL A 596 61.67 -27.99 -11.52
N ASP A 597 62.65 -28.75 -11.00
CA ASP A 597 62.84 -30.15 -11.34
C ASP A 597 61.85 -31.03 -10.57
N LEU A 598 60.76 -31.39 -11.23
CA LEU A 598 59.67 -32.17 -10.66
C LEU A 598 60.11 -33.55 -10.15
N LEU A 599 61.10 -34.18 -10.78
CA LEU A 599 61.56 -35.52 -10.37
C LEU A 599 62.35 -35.42 -9.07
N ARG A 600 63.23 -34.42 -8.97
CA ARG A 600 64.00 -34.15 -7.76
C ARG A 600 63.10 -33.79 -6.58
N GLU A 601 62.12 -32.89 -6.76
CA GLU A 601 61.16 -32.51 -5.71
C GLU A 601 60.32 -33.71 -5.23
N ARG A 602 59.85 -34.55 -6.16
CA ARG A 602 59.09 -35.76 -5.81
C ARG A 602 59.93 -36.79 -5.07
N SER A 603 61.19 -36.95 -5.46
CA SER A 603 62.13 -37.84 -4.75
C SER A 603 62.36 -37.35 -3.32
N ALA A 604 62.70 -36.06 -3.15
CA ALA A 604 62.90 -35.48 -1.82
C ALA A 604 61.63 -35.56 -0.94
N PHE A 605 60.43 -35.39 -1.54
CA PHE A 605 59.17 -35.60 -0.84
C PHE A 605 58.97 -37.05 -0.41
N LEU A 606 59.25 -38.04 -1.26
CA LEU A 606 59.17 -39.47 -0.94
C LEU A 606 60.19 -39.87 0.13
N ASP A 607 61.42 -39.37 0.06
CA ASP A 607 62.49 -39.62 1.03
C ASP A 607 62.15 -39.04 2.41
N ALA A 608 61.35 -37.97 2.46
CA ALA A 608 60.87 -37.35 3.69
C ALA A 608 59.63 -38.04 4.29
N GLN A 609 58.96 -38.93 3.55
CA GLN A 609 57.87 -39.73 4.10
C GLN A 609 58.43 -40.91 4.92
N PRO A 610 57.75 -41.30 6.02
CA PRO A 610 58.11 -42.53 6.70
C PRO A 610 57.99 -43.71 5.73
N PRO A 611 58.96 -44.65 5.74
CA PRO A 611 58.90 -45.83 4.90
C PRO A 611 57.58 -46.56 5.15
N ALA A 612 57.01 -47.14 4.09
CA ALA A 612 55.77 -47.89 4.20
C ALA A 612 55.91 -48.93 5.33
N PRO A 613 54.92 -49.02 6.25
CA PRO A 613 55.01 -49.94 7.37
C PRO A 613 55.10 -51.37 6.82
N VAL A 614 56.23 -52.02 7.08
CA VAL A 614 56.42 -53.43 6.74
C VAL A 614 55.65 -54.25 7.76
N ALA A 615 54.68 -55.03 7.30
CA ALA A 615 53.96 -55.94 8.17
C ALA A 615 54.96 -56.95 8.78
N PRO A 616 54.92 -57.20 10.10
CA PRO A 616 55.80 -58.20 10.71
C PRO A 616 55.50 -59.58 10.12
N ILE A 617 56.57 -60.29 9.74
CA ILE A 617 56.46 -61.66 9.22
C ILE A 617 56.06 -62.57 10.39
N GLY A 618 54.80 -63.00 10.40
CA GLY A 618 54.24 -63.84 11.48
C GLY A 618 54.70 -65.31 11.46
N ALA A 619 55.16 -65.81 10.32
CA ALA A 619 55.79 -67.11 10.18
C ALA A 619 56.55 -67.18 8.84
N THR A 620 57.70 -67.86 8.86
CA THR A 620 58.52 -68.12 7.67
C THR A 620 58.43 -69.61 7.35
N ILE A 621 58.04 -69.98 6.12
CA ILE A 621 58.01 -71.38 5.68
C ILE A 621 59.37 -71.69 5.05
N GLY A 622 60.14 -72.60 5.67
CA GLY A 622 61.39 -73.13 5.11
C GLY A 622 61.14 -74.29 4.14
N ALA A 623 62.03 -74.47 3.18
CA ALA A 623 62.04 -75.64 2.30
C ALA A 623 62.45 -76.89 3.12
N SER A 624 61.88 -78.06 2.82
CA SER A 624 62.31 -79.31 3.46
C SER A 624 63.70 -79.75 3.00
N ASP A 625 64.39 -80.61 3.76
CA ASP A 625 65.73 -81.15 3.43
C ASP A 625 65.81 -81.81 2.04
N GLU A 626 64.67 -82.22 1.48
CA GLU A 626 64.54 -82.80 0.14
C GLU A 626 64.50 -81.72 -0.95
N ALA A 627 63.89 -80.56 -0.65
CA ALA A 627 63.85 -79.39 -1.53
C ALA A 627 65.19 -78.63 -1.56
N GLU A 628 65.98 -78.64 -0.48
CA GLU A 628 67.35 -78.10 -0.49
C GLU A 628 68.30 -78.88 -1.41
N ARG A 629 68.17 -80.22 -1.47
CA ARG A 629 68.93 -81.06 -2.40
C ARG A 629 68.56 -80.80 -3.86
N PHE A 630 67.27 -80.53 -4.12
CA PHE A 630 66.81 -80.12 -5.45
C PHE A 630 67.33 -78.73 -5.85
N LEU A 631 67.39 -77.78 -4.92
CA LEU A 631 67.97 -76.44 -5.16
C LEU A 631 69.48 -76.49 -5.43
N ALA A 632 70.21 -77.37 -4.75
CA ALA A 632 71.64 -77.58 -5.00
C ALA A 632 71.93 -78.19 -6.39
N ALA A 633 71.06 -79.09 -6.88
CA ALA A 633 71.16 -79.66 -8.22
C ALA A 633 70.64 -78.72 -9.34
N TRP A 634 69.73 -77.80 -9.01
CA TRP A 634 69.18 -76.81 -9.94
C TRP A 634 70.16 -75.66 -10.23
N ASN A 635 71.00 -75.31 -9.26
CA ASN A 635 72.02 -74.26 -9.40
C ASN A 635 73.39 -74.79 -9.88
N GLU A 636 73.52 -76.11 -10.13
CA GLU A 636 74.75 -76.71 -10.68
C GLU A 636 74.92 -76.28 -12.14
N THR A 637 76.02 -75.60 -12.46
CA THR A 637 76.21 -75.05 -13.82
C THR A 637 76.56 -76.16 -14.83
N PRO A 638 76.24 -76.00 -16.14
CA PRO A 638 76.56 -76.99 -17.17
C PRO A 638 78.07 -77.31 -17.31
N ALA A 639 78.95 -76.44 -16.80
CA ALA A 639 80.39 -76.65 -16.76
C ALA A 639 80.80 -77.55 -15.59
N GLU A 640 80.16 -77.41 -14.42
CA GLU A 640 80.39 -78.25 -13.24
C GLU A 640 79.88 -79.67 -13.47
N ARG A 641 78.70 -79.82 -14.07
CA ARG A 641 78.17 -81.12 -14.51
C ARG A 641 79.14 -81.83 -15.47
N ARG A 642 79.66 -81.12 -16.48
CA ARG A 642 80.65 -81.68 -17.42
C ARG A 642 81.97 -82.04 -16.75
N LYS A 643 82.41 -81.29 -15.73
CA LYS A 643 83.63 -81.59 -14.96
C LYS A 643 83.47 -82.87 -14.14
N ARG A 644 82.28 -83.10 -13.55
CA ARG A 644 81.94 -84.33 -12.83
C ARG A 644 81.91 -85.54 -13.77
N GLU A 645 81.18 -85.44 -14.88
CA GLU A 645 81.09 -86.50 -15.89
C GLU A 645 82.47 -86.84 -16.50
N ARG A 646 83.34 -85.83 -16.66
CA ARG A 646 84.72 -86.04 -17.14
C ARG A 646 85.60 -86.74 -16.11
N ARG A 647 85.49 -86.40 -14.81
CA ARG A 647 86.20 -87.13 -13.74
C ARG A 647 85.73 -88.58 -13.64
N GLU A 648 84.43 -88.84 -13.76
CA GLU A 648 83.89 -90.20 -13.74
C GLU A 648 84.36 -91.02 -14.94
N ARG A 649 84.46 -90.41 -16.14
CA ARG A 649 85.04 -91.06 -17.32
C ARG A 649 86.54 -91.28 -17.22
N GLU A 650 87.29 -90.33 -16.66
CA GLU A 650 88.74 -90.46 -16.44
C GLU A 650 89.05 -91.55 -15.41
N LEU A 651 88.27 -91.68 -14.33
CA LEU A 651 88.39 -92.79 -13.37
C LEU A 651 88.13 -94.14 -14.03
N LYS A 652 87.06 -94.26 -14.82
CA LYS A 652 86.75 -95.51 -15.55
C LYS A 652 87.83 -95.90 -16.56
N ALA A 653 88.36 -94.91 -17.30
CA ALA A 653 89.44 -95.15 -18.26
C ALA A 653 90.76 -95.54 -17.55
N HIS A 654 91.01 -95.01 -16.36
CA HIS A 654 92.20 -95.35 -15.58
C HIS A 654 92.14 -96.79 -15.02
N GLU A 655 90.95 -97.24 -14.58
CA GLU A 655 90.70 -98.63 -14.16
C GLU A 655 90.87 -99.61 -15.34
N GLU A 656 90.42 -99.25 -16.54
CA GLU A 656 90.57 -100.08 -17.75
C GLU A 656 92.03 -100.17 -18.25
N ILE A 657 92.82 -99.10 -18.09
CA ILE A 657 94.25 -99.08 -18.49
C ILE A 657 95.12 -99.89 -17.52
N GLU A 658 94.87 -99.83 -16.21
CA GLU A 658 95.57 -100.69 -15.24
C GLU A 658 95.29 -102.18 -15.51
N SER A 659 94.03 -102.52 -15.76
CA SER A 659 93.62 -103.88 -16.16
C SER A 659 94.39 -104.38 -17.40
N PHE A 660 94.59 -103.53 -18.42
CA PHE A 660 95.27 -103.91 -19.66
C PHE A 660 96.80 -103.97 -19.52
N ALA A 661 97.39 -103.14 -18.64
CA ALA A 661 98.82 -103.12 -18.35
C ALA A 661 99.29 -104.38 -17.59
N GLU A 662 98.49 -104.87 -16.64
CA GLU A 662 98.77 -106.12 -15.93
C GLU A 662 98.79 -107.33 -16.89
N TYR A 663 97.86 -107.37 -17.85
CA TYR A 663 97.79 -108.44 -18.85
C TYR A 663 99.04 -108.50 -19.75
N LYS A 664 99.59 -107.35 -20.13
CA LYS A 664 100.75 -107.24 -21.03
C LYS A 664 102.09 -107.57 -20.33
N ALA A 665 102.22 -107.24 -19.05
CA ALA A 665 103.39 -107.57 -18.23
C ALA A 665 103.53 -109.08 -17.96
N MET A 666 102.40 -109.80 -17.87
CA MET A 666 102.41 -111.26 -17.72
C MET A 666 102.85 -111.97 -19.01
N SER A 667 102.50 -111.42 -20.19
CA SER A 667 102.87 -111.98 -21.50
C SER A 667 104.37 -111.82 -21.84
N SER A 668 105.05 -110.78 -21.36
CA SER A 668 106.47 -110.53 -21.67
C SER A 668 107.45 -111.37 -20.84
N LYS A 669 107.05 -111.82 -19.63
CA LYS A 669 107.90 -112.70 -18.79
C LYS A 669 108.06 -114.11 -19.38
N LEU A 670 107.09 -114.59 -20.16
CA LEU A 670 107.13 -115.92 -20.81
C LEU A 670 108.05 -116.00 -22.05
N ARG A 671 108.48 -114.86 -22.63
CA ARG A 671 109.34 -114.82 -23.83
C ARG A 671 110.84 -114.67 -23.56
N ARG A 672 111.30 -114.60 -22.30
CA ARG A 672 112.72 -114.38 -21.93
C ARG A 672 113.38 -115.55 -21.19
N ALA A 673 112.79 -116.74 -21.21
CA ALA A 673 113.35 -117.96 -20.59
C ALA A 673 113.69 -119.06 -21.62
N GLY A 674 114.03 -118.66 -22.85
CA GLY A 674 114.63 -119.50 -23.89
C GLY A 674 116.02 -119.00 -24.24
#